data_AF-A0A413VTQ5-F1
#
_entry.id   AF-A0A413VTQ5-F1
#
_cell.length_a   1.000
_cell.length_b   1.000
_cell.length_c   1.000
_cell.angle_alpha   90.00
_cell.angle_beta   90.00
_cell.angle_gamma   90.00
#
_symmetry.space_group_name_H-M   'P 1'
#
loop_
_entity.id
_entity.type
_entity.pdbx_description
1 polymer ?
#
loop_
_entity_poly.entity_id
_entity_poly.type
_entity_poly.pdbx_seq_one_letter_code
_entity_poly.pdbx_strand_id
1 'polypeptide(L)'
;MKNFTSIVGTFALALFPLLPVTAQSVTEPQLAFPGAEGFGRYAVGGRYGEVYHVTNLNDSGEGSLRDAVSQPNRIVVFDVSGVIHAKSVIPFAKNLTIAAQTAPGNGIVIYGNRVSFSGADNIICRYLRVRYGYEESPGGYVDAAGVAFGSNMIFDHLSVTWGTDECFSINGDSKRPDDQPRNITIQNSIMGQGLWDHSCGGLMQTSDENGITLFRNLYIDNKTRNNKVKGLNQFVNNVIYNWGDGGAYIMGDTDAASLADIQNNYFIEGKSERYLVRYNGGTPENPVTQSFRPTVPFTRAKPAFVTYFAGNYFDNNRDGKLDGRLLTREDCNRYQPDSAIPEGGQQLTPTFLDGPSEKHPVIGAKMTAEEAYHWVVSNVGATLPVRDEVDAYMIDELTSLGTKGQIIDTEMSLPTRGPGEILRGVKLPDTDNDGIPDAWEEQNGLDKNDPTDAMKIAANGYANIENYINSIDAPMPFLACPSTMEATADHTTITLSWKDYSDEEEGYILEQRDAQGTFAEVAKLPVNTTSHTVSDLTPGVLYAFRLKAYNTTTESVYSDVLEVATKRLLVAPDQCIEPFPEIDAILSFNASKDITLSWKNETHPDNGVTTYKVYAGTEKNKLECISGAEAQEATSLTLKADPSKTYYWRVDALNVKNEVTTGTVWSFMTQTLDAKEPVMYLSLDGTLKNFADVAGAKDAELVELEPTYVAGKNEQGLLLENVVTGSCISVPYYEGMKFEGGSGTADPAASFSVSMWVKSDGSCPVDGKGFLFHKGTFKDSKGKARWCGAEIRNNELYFAVSQNGTKHEIKLVSGDVFKNIFNNEWHHLVFVRSHEEQALIAYCDGKLLGKRDSNRAYMNSEVGIVFGNVMEKLNEPFAGTLDELKLFRGTLMAEEVTNLFETGNTAGIPTSINQELAINSELGIYPSPFFNHFYIVVPQEEVSVKICLYDASGRLALSREVKADNGTAYIGELNGLAGGIYVVSVETSTGVITKTALKK
;
A
#
# COMPACT_ATOMS: atom_id res chain seq x y z
N MET A 1 36.09 71.29 79.92
CA MET A 1 37.32 71.92 79.39
C MET A 1 37.63 71.24 78.07
N LYS A 2 37.76 71.84 76.88
CA LYS A 2 37.57 73.20 76.32
C LYS A 2 37.22 73.00 74.82
N ASN A 3 36.47 73.81 74.07
CA ASN A 3 35.63 75.00 74.32
C ASN A 3 34.55 75.09 73.19
N PHE A 4 33.57 75.98 73.33
CA PHE A 4 32.67 76.41 72.23
C PHE A 4 33.35 77.43 71.30
N THR A 5 33.01 77.40 70.01
CA THR A 5 32.64 78.63 69.28
C THR A 5 31.73 78.34 68.08
N SER A 6 30.62 79.09 67.98
CA SER A 6 29.68 79.10 66.87
C SER A 6 29.98 80.22 65.89
N ILE A 7 29.61 80.06 64.61
CA ILE A 7 29.24 81.17 63.73
C ILE A 7 27.86 80.86 63.13
N VAL A 8 26.95 81.84 63.21
CA VAL A 8 25.58 81.79 62.70
C VAL A 8 25.47 82.77 61.53
N GLY A 9 24.81 82.35 60.44
CA GLY A 9 24.52 83.18 59.27
C GLY A 9 23.17 82.77 58.66
N THR A 10 22.12 83.50 59.03
CA THR A 10 20.70 83.24 58.73
C THR A 10 20.34 83.43 57.25
N PHE A 11 19.38 82.68 56.69
CA PHE A 11 18.20 83.26 56.00
C PHE A 11 17.10 82.23 55.64
N ALA A 12 15.84 82.66 55.80
CA ALA A 12 14.59 82.12 55.22
C ALA A 12 14.22 80.63 55.43
N LEU A 13 13.34 80.38 56.42
CA LEU A 13 12.57 79.13 56.52
C LEU A 13 11.36 79.21 55.56
N ALA A 14 11.29 78.33 54.55
CA ALA A 14 10.08 78.13 53.75
C ALA A 14 9.36 76.86 54.21
N LEU A 15 8.10 76.97 54.63
CA LEU A 15 7.26 75.79 54.91
C LEU A 15 6.94 75.08 53.60
N PHE A 16 7.50 73.89 53.39
CA PHE A 16 6.92 72.86 52.54
C PHE A 16 6.14 71.86 53.41
N PRO A 17 4.96 71.39 52.98
CA PRO A 17 4.24 70.35 53.71
C PRO A 17 5.02 69.04 53.62
N LEU A 18 5.24 68.37 54.76
CA LEU A 18 5.69 66.97 54.75
C LEU A 18 4.57 66.11 54.18
N LEU A 19 4.79 65.59 52.97
CA LEU A 19 4.06 64.42 52.48
C LEU A 19 4.52 63.19 53.28
N PRO A 20 3.61 62.31 53.74
CA PRO A 20 4.01 61.07 54.37
C PRO A 20 4.69 60.17 53.33
N VAL A 21 5.95 59.80 53.59
CA VAL A 21 6.60 58.71 52.85
C VAL A 21 5.94 57.41 53.30
N THR A 22 4.96 56.96 52.52
CA THR A 22 4.47 55.59 52.62
C THR A 22 5.59 54.66 52.22
N ALA A 23 6.13 53.90 53.18
CA ALA A 23 7.03 52.80 52.88
C ALA A 23 6.26 51.78 52.05
N GLN A 24 6.50 51.78 50.73
CA GLN A 24 5.88 50.86 49.81
C GLN A 24 6.53 49.49 50.04
N SER A 25 5.78 48.58 50.66
CA SER A 25 6.24 47.20 50.86
C SER A 25 6.42 46.54 49.50
N VAL A 26 7.68 46.36 49.08
CA VAL A 26 8.00 45.54 47.92
C VAL A 26 7.74 44.09 48.31
N THR A 27 6.56 43.57 47.96
CA THR A 27 6.29 42.14 47.99
C THR A 27 7.16 41.46 46.95
N GLU A 28 7.91 40.43 47.32
CA GLU A 28 8.69 39.67 46.33
C GLU A 28 7.76 39.02 45.28
N PRO A 29 8.22 38.86 44.02
CA PRO A 29 7.40 38.21 43.00
C PRO A 29 7.07 36.76 43.37
N GLN A 30 5.83 36.36 43.14
CA GLN A 30 5.37 34.98 43.39
C GLN A 30 6.19 33.98 42.56
N LEU A 31 6.73 32.94 43.20
CA LEU A 31 7.37 31.85 42.49
C LEU A 31 6.37 31.10 41.59
N ALA A 32 6.88 30.44 40.56
CA ALA A 32 6.11 29.58 39.68
C ALA A 32 5.43 28.45 40.47
N PHE A 33 6.17 27.82 41.38
CA PHE A 33 5.73 26.86 42.37
C PHE A 33 6.77 26.82 43.52
N PRO A 34 6.45 26.26 44.71
CA PRO A 34 7.43 26.07 45.77
C PRO A 34 8.63 25.22 45.30
N GLY A 35 9.85 25.76 45.40
CA GLY A 35 11.06 25.08 44.90
C GLY A 35 11.42 25.36 43.42
N ALA A 36 10.71 26.30 42.77
CA ALA A 36 11.14 26.90 41.50
C ALA A 36 12.40 27.77 41.72
N GLU A 37 13.45 27.50 40.96
CA GLU A 37 14.78 28.12 41.11
C GLU A 37 15.26 28.77 39.79
N GLY A 38 16.36 29.52 39.84
CA GLY A 38 17.00 30.03 38.62
C GLY A 38 16.26 31.18 37.92
N PHE A 39 16.61 31.43 36.65
CA PHE A 39 16.09 32.56 35.86
C PHE A 39 14.58 32.46 35.53
N GLY A 40 14.03 31.25 35.42
CA GLY A 40 12.65 30.98 35.06
C GLY A 40 11.67 30.96 36.25
N ARG A 41 12.17 31.08 37.48
CA ARG A 41 11.41 30.84 38.72
C ARG A 41 10.16 31.68 38.96
N TYR A 42 9.95 32.75 38.19
CA TYR A 42 8.78 33.64 38.29
C TYR A 42 7.82 33.50 37.09
N ALA A 43 7.91 32.40 36.32
CA ALA A 43 6.89 32.06 35.32
C ALA A 43 5.51 31.96 36.00
N VAL A 44 4.50 32.57 35.39
CA VAL A 44 3.12 32.61 35.94
C VAL A 44 2.28 31.41 35.50
N GLY A 45 2.61 30.80 34.35
CA GLY A 45 1.82 29.72 33.77
C GLY A 45 0.37 30.14 33.52
N GLY A 46 -0.57 29.24 33.85
CA GLY A 46 -2.00 29.40 33.68
C GLY A 46 -2.76 30.06 34.85
N ARG A 47 -2.08 30.57 35.88
CA ARG A 47 -2.65 31.04 37.19
C ARG A 47 -3.87 31.98 37.15
N TYR A 48 -4.13 32.65 36.03
CA TYR A 48 -5.26 33.58 35.85
C TYR A 48 -6.15 33.22 34.64
N GLY A 49 -6.10 31.96 34.22
CA GLY A 49 -6.82 31.42 33.07
C GLY A 49 -7.97 30.50 33.45
N GLU A 50 -8.11 29.41 32.71
CA GLU A 50 -9.07 28.32 32.94
C GLU A 50 -8.35 26.99 33.19
N VAL A 51 -9.00 26.04 33.86
CA VAL A 51 -8.54 24.64 33.89
C VAL A 51 -9.02 23.94 32.62
N TYR A 52 -8.18 23.10 32.03
CA TYR A 52 -8.51 22.29 30.86
C TYR A 52 -8.07 20.84 31.08
N HIS A 53 -8.98 19.90 30.83
CA HIS A 53 -8.76 18.47 31.03
C HIS A 53 -8.36 17.78 29.72
N VAL A 54 -7.21 17.10 29.73
CA VAL A 54 -6.87 16.10 28.71
C VAL A 54 -7.61 14.81 29.05
N THR A 55 -8.63 14.48 28.26
CA THR A 55 -9.56 13.36 28.48
C THR A 55 -9.36 12.20 27.51
N ASN A 56 -8.45 12.32 26.53
CA ASN A 56 -8.12 11.25 25.59
C ASN A 56 -6.68 11.32 25.06
N LEU A 57 -6.19 10.18 24.58
CA LEU A 57 -4.83 10.00 24.04
C LEU A 57 -4.72 10.27 22.53
N ASN A 58 -5.75 10.84 21.90
CA ASN A 58 -5.71 11.11 20.46
C ASN A 58 -4.65 12.18 20.14
N ASP A 59 -4.03 12.10 18.96
CA ASP A 59 -3.07 13.11 18.49
C ASP A 59 -3.70 14.51 18.37
N SER A 60 -5.01 14.59 18.11
CA SER A 60 -5.75 15.85 17.95
C SER A 60 -7.25 15.67 18.20
N GLY A 61 -7.97 16.79 18.32
CA GLY A 61 -9.39 16.84 18.65
C GLY A 61 -9.66 17.32 20.07
N GLU A 62 -10.91 17.61 20.37
CA GLU A 62 -11.37 18.04 21.71
C GLU A 62 -10.92 17.03 22.79
N GLY A 63 -10.43 17.51 23.92
CA GLY A 63 -9.90 16.69 25.02
C GLY A 63 -8.52 16.06 24.76
N SER A 64 -7.90 16.27 23.61
CA SER A 64 -6.51 15.86 23.37
C SER A 64 -5.51 16.84 23.99
N LEU A 65 -4.28 16.38 24.29
CA LEU A 65 -3.19 17.27 24.71
C LEU A 65 -2.93 18.39 23.68
N ARG A 66 -3.03 18.08 22.38
CA ARG A 66 -2.81 19.07 21.32
C ARG A 66 -3.84 20.19 21.36
N ASP A 67 -5.11 19.89 21.63
CA ASP A 67 -6.14 20.92 21.79
C ASP A 67 -5.91 21.74 23.07
N ALA A 68 -5.62 21.06 24.19
CA ALA A 68 -5.33 21.69 25.48
C ALA A 68 -4.28 22.80 25.37
N VAL A 69 -3.13 22.50 24.73
CA VAL A 69 -1.98 23.42 24.64
C VAL A 69 -2.03 24.38 23.45
N SER A 70 -3.03 24.26 22.57
CA SER A 70 -3.19 25.12 21.39
C SER A 70 -3.64 26.55 21.73
N GLN A 71 -4.31 26.73 22.87
CA GLN A 71 -4.86 28.02 23.32
C GLN A 71 -4.11 28.53 24.56
N PRO A 72 -3.97 29.86 24.72
CA PRO A 72 -3.27 30.43 25.86
C PRO A 72 -4.14 30.52 27.13
N ASN A 73 -3.49 30.76 28.28
CA ASN A 73 -4.12 30.98 29.60
C ASN A 73 -4.83 29.72 30.13
N ARG A 74 -4.10 28.61 30.26
CA ARG A 74 -4.66 27.34 30.74
C ARG A 74 -3.79 26.65 31.78
N ILE A 75 -4.45 26.04 32.76
CA ILE A 75 -3.86 25.00 33.61
C ILE A 75 -4.33 23.66 33.06
N VAL A 76 -3.42 22.90 32.45
CA VAL A 76 -3.70 21.63 31.79
C VAL A 76 -3.49 20.50 32.80
N VAL A 77 -4.58 19.81 33.11
CA VAL A 77 -4.64 18.60 33.95
C VAL A 77 -5.02 17.39 33.08
N PHE A 78 -4.85 16.18 33.60
CA PHE A 78 -4.97 14.95 32.83
C PHE A 78 -5.92 13.95 33.51
N ASP A 79 -6.98 13.56 32.80
CA ASP A 79 -7.96 12.57 33.25
C ASP A 79 -7.61 11.15 32.75
N VAL A 80 -6.56 11.03 31.93
CA VAL A 80 -6.09 9.77 31.30
C VAL A 80 -4.59 9.57 31.46
N SER A 81 -4.15 8.32 31.31
CA SER A 81 -2.75 7.91 31.20
C SER A 81 -2.51 7.03 29.98
N GLY A 82 -1.26 7.02 29.51
CA GLY A 82 -0.83 6.24 28.36
C GLY A 82 0.11 7.02 27.43
N VAL A 83 0.28 6.50 26.22
CA VAL A 83 1.13 7.07 25.19
C VAL A 83 0.29 7.87 24.19
N ILE A 84 0.65 9.13 23.96
CA ILE A 84 0.10 10.00 22.92
C ILE A 84 1.03 9.90 21.70
N HIS A 85 0.57 9.18 20.67
CA HIS A 85 1.33 8.93 19.44
C HIS A 85 1.24 10.15 18.50
N ALA A 86 2.13 11.11 18.70
CA ALA A 86 2.12 12.40 18.01
C ALA A 86 2.44 12.23 16.51
N LYS A 87 1.56 12.71 15.63
CA LYS A 87 1.71 12.60 14.17
C LYS A 87 2.31 13.86 13.52
N SER A 88 2.46 14.92 14.30
CA SER A 88 3.16 16.16 13.92
C SER A 88 3.66 16.90 15.16
N VAL A 89 4.54 17.90 14.99
CA VAL A 89 5.01 18.75 16.10
C VAL A 89 3.85 19.29 16.94
N ILE A 90 3.96 19.25 18.26
CA ILE A 90 2.97 19.84 19.18
C ILE A 90 3.50 21.23 19.61
N PRO A 91 2.97 22.34 19.07
CA PRO A 91 3.30 23.68 19.52
C PRO A 91 2.51 24.04 20.79
N PHE A 92 3.18 24.63 21.77
CA PHE A 92 2.57 25.12 23.01
C PHE A 92 2.29 26.62 22.90
N ALA A 93 1.09 27.04 23.25
CA ALA A 93 0.72 28.45 23.40
C ALA A 93 1.36 29.08 24.65
N LYS A 94 1.08 30.37 24.90
CA LYS A 94 1.59 31.15 26.04
C LYS A 94 0.68 31.09 27.27
N ASN A 95 1.22 31.40 28.46
CA ASN A 95 0.52 31.41 29.74
C ASN A 95 -0.08 30.01 30.03
N LEU A 96 0.77 28.98 30.06
CA LEU A 96 0.36 27.59 30.31
C LEU A 96 1.02 27.02 31.56
N THR A 97 0.24 26.33 32.39
CA THR A 97 0.74 25.35 33.36
C THR A 97 0.40 23.96 32.85
N ILE A 98 1.39 23.10 32.67
CA ILE A 98 1.22 21.69 32.27
C ILE A 98 1.57 20.84 33.48
N ALA A 99 0.56 20.20 34.08
CA ALA A 99 0.69 19.46 35.33
C ALA A 99 0.55 17.96 35.10
N ALA A 100 1.54 17.34 34.44
CA ALA A 100 1.46 15.92 34.07
C ALA A 100 1.41 14.96 35.28
N GLN A 101 1.80 15.42 36.48
CA GLN A 101 1.62 14.66 37.72
C GLN A 101 0.15 14.51 38.17
N THR A 102 -0.80 15.21 37.56
CA THR A 102 -2.24 15.03 37.80
C THR A 102 -2.82 13.80 37.10
N ALA A 103 -2.11 13.26 36.11
CA ALA A 103 -2.56 12.09 35.37
C ALA A 103 -2.71 10.87 36.30
N PRO A 104 -3.74 10.03 36.12
CA PRO A 104 -3.85 8.76 36.85
C PRO A 104 -2.80 7.74 36.35
N GLY A 105 -2.69 6.59 36.99
CA GLY A 105 -1.89 5.47 36.48
C GLY A 105 -0.39 5.76 36.43
N ASN A 106 0.29 5.45 35.33
CA ASN A 106 1.72 5.77 35.14
C ASN A 106 1.98 7.15 34.49
N GLY A 107 0.94 7.95 34.26
CA GLY A 107 1.03 9.26 33.65
C GLY A 107 1.04 9.26 32.11
N ILE A 108 1.65 10.29 31.53
CA ILE A 108 1.57 10.59 30.08
C ILE A 108 2.94 10.63 29.43
N VAL A 109 3.04 9.97 28.27
CA VAL A 109 4.21 10.02 27.37
C VAL A 109 3.77 10.55 26.02
N ILE A 110 4.51 11.51 25.46
CA ILE A 110 4.41 11.89 24.05
C ILE A 110 5.44 11.08 23.26
N TYR A 111 5.02 10.37 22.22
CA TYR A 111 5.90 9.53 21.40
C TYR A 111 5.74 9.80 19.89
N GLY A 112 6.82 9.64 19.11
CA GLY A 112 6.81 9.74 17.64
C GLY A 112 6.91 11.15 17.05
N ASN A 113 6.96 12.20 17.87
CA ASN A 113 7.24 13.56 17.40
C ASN A 113 7.77 14.48 18.49
N ARG A 114 8.18 15.69 18.07
CA ARG A 114 8.71 16.71 18.98
C ARG A 114 7.64 17.63 19.55
N VAL A 115 7.93 18.22 20.70
CA VAL A 115 7.21 19.40 21.22
C VAL A 115 7.96 20.69 20.87
N SER A 116 7.24 21.81 20.79
CA SER A 116 7.85 23.13 20.59
C SER A 116 7.24 24.15 21.54
N PHE A 117 8.08 24.73 22.39
CA PHE A 117 7.75 25.87 23.25
C PHE A 117 8.13 27.21 22.61
N SER A 118 8.60 27.19 21.35
CA SER A 118 8.98 28.39 20.59
C SER A 118 7.78 29.30 20.33
N GLY A 119 7.84 30.54 20.81
CA GLY A 119 6.75 31.52 20.71
C GLY A 119 5.74 31.48 21.85
N ALA A 120 5.97 30.62 22.84
CA ALA A 120 5.30 30.73 24.12
C ALA A 120 5.94 31.83 24.98
N ASP A 121 5.19 32.32 25.96
CA ASP A 121 5.68 33.11 27.08
C ASP A 121 5.03 32.55 28.36
N ASN A 122 5.66 32.70 29.53
CA ASN A 122 5.12 32.30 30.83
C ASN A 122 4.67 30.83 30.86
N ILE A 123 5.62 29.90 30.80
CA ILE A 123 5.36 28.46 30.82
C ILE A 123 5.82 27.84 32.12
N ILE A 124 4.95 27.02 32.73
CA ILE A 124 5.30 26.06 33.76
C ILE A 124 4.99 24.68 33.17
N CYS A 125 5.99 23.82 33.03
CA CYS A 125 5.79 22.44 32.57
C CYS A 125 6.42 21.50 33.59
N ARG A 126 5.63 20.56 34.12
CA ARG A 126 6.07 19.63 35.16
C ARG A 126 5.75 18.18 34.80
N TYR A 127 6.68 17.27 35.10
CA TYR A 127 6.53 15.81 34.99
C TYR A 127 6.18 15.24 33.60
N LEU A 128 6.33 16.02 32.53
CA LEU A 128 6.01 15.58 31.17
C LEU A 128 7.13 14.74 30.56
N ARG A 129 6.78 13.60 29.95
CA ARG A 129 7.70 12.74 29.20
C ARG A 129 7.55 12.97 27.69
N VAL A 130 8.67 13.28 27.02
CA VAL A 130 8.73 13.55 25.59
C VAL A 130 9.78 12.65 24.95
N ARG A 131 9.34 11.75 24.06
CA ARG A 131 10.18 10.72 23.46
C ARG A 131 10.06 10.83 21.95
N TYR A 132 11.06 11.41 21.28
CA TYR A 132 10.96 11.63 19.83
C TYR A 132 10.93 10.29 19.07
N GLY A 133 11.93 9.43 19.35
CA GLY A 133 12.04 8.07 18.81
C GLY A 133 12.45 8.03 17.35
N TYR A 134 12.81 6.85 16.87
CA TYR A 134 13.07 6.56 15.47
C TYR A 134 11.82 5.99 14.78
N GLU A 135 11.16 5.00 15.38
CA GLU A 135 10.21 4.12 14.67
C GLU A 135 8.92 4.82 14.20
N GLU A 136 8.39 5.75 15.01
CA GLU A 136 7.19 6.52 14.67
C GLU A 136 7.47 7.94 14.17
N SER A 137 8.74 8.33 14.11
CA SER A 137 9.12 9.70 13.77
C SER A 137 9.19 9.92 12.25
N PRO A 138 9.02 11.17 11.77
CA PRO A 138 9.24 11.51 10.36
C PRO A 138 10.73 11.51 9.95
N GLY A 139 11.65 11.21 10.87
CA GLY A 139 13.09 11.20 10.64
C GLY A 139 13.73 12.58 10.43
N GLY A 140 15.04 12.55 10.15
CA GLY A 140 15.90 13.74 10.04
C GLY A 140 16.54 14.16 11.36
N TYR A 141 17.33 15.23 11.34
CA TYR A 141 17.92 15.85 12.55
C TYR A 141 16.89 16.76 13.21
N VAL A 142 16.39 16.34 14.37
CA VAL A 142 15.26 16.98 15.04
C VAL A 142 15.45 16.99 16.55
N ASP A 143 15.27 18.18 17.14
CA ASP A 143 15.19 18.33 18.58
C ASP A 143 13.91 17.68 19.13
N ALA A 144 13.99 16.88 20.20
CA ALA A 144 12.80 16.28 20.82
C ALA A 144 11.92 17.32 21.54
N ALA A 145 12.56 18.33 22.16
CA ALA A 145 11.91 19.52 22.70
C ALA A 145 12.79 20.76 22.48
N GLY A 146 12.19 21.96 22.41
CA GLY A 146 12.99 23.18 22.46
C GLY A 146 12.28 24.52 22.41
N VAL A 147 13.07 25.57 22.62
CA VAL A 147 12.66 26.99 22.65
C VAL A 147 13.59 27.81 21.73
N ALA A 148 13.05 28.31 20.60
CA ALA A 148 13.80 29.17 19.68
C ALA A 148 13.56 30.68 19.85
N PHE A 149 12.50 31.05 20.56
CA PHE A 149 12.09 32.43 20.89
C PHE A 149 10.96 32.38 21.94
N GLY A 150 10.73 33.47 22.68
CA GLY A 150 9.81 33.52 23.83
C GLY A 150 10.51 33.67 25.19
N SER A 151 9.73 33.80 26.28
CA SER A 151 10.29 34.16 27.59
C SER A 151 9.59 33.61 28.84
N ASN A 152 10.30 33.66 29.98
CA ASN A 152 9.82 33.32 31.32
C ASN A 152 9.27 31.89 31.39
N MET A 153 10.15 30.88 31.33
CA MET A 153 9.73 29.48 31.29
C MET A 153 10.46 28.64 32.35
N ILE A 154 9.73 27.70 32.95
CA ILE A 154 10.30 26.70 33.84
C ILE A 154 9.84 25.30 33.46
N PHE A 155 10.81 24.41 33.32
CA PHE A 155 10.68 22.99 33.02
C PHE A 155 11.21 22.23 34.23
N ASP A 156 10.36 21.48 34.92
CA ASP A 156 10.69 20.79 36.18
C ASP A 156 10.31 19.31 36.10
N HIS A 157 11.22 18.41 36.42
CA HIS A 157 10.96 16.95 36.35
C HIS A 157 10.51 16.47 34.95
N LEU A 158 10.97 17.08 33.85
CA LEU A 158 10.72 16.52 32.52
C LEU A 158 11.65 15.32 32.27
N SER A 159 11.21 14.40 31.41
CA SER A 159 12.09 13.38 30.82
C SER A 159 12.01 13.49 29.30
N VAL A 160 13.10 13.94 28.68
CA VAL A 160 13.17 14.21 27.25
C VAL A 160 14.26 13.35 26.62
N THR A 161 13.86 12.40 25.76
CA THR A 161 14.77 11.40 25.20
C THR A 161 14.65 11.23 23.69
N TRP A 162 15.68 10.60 23.13
CA TRP A 162 15.70 10.09 21.76
C TRP A 162 15.57 11.17 20.68
N GLY A 163 15.99 12.40 20.97
CA GLY A 163 16.19 13.42 19.94
C GLY A 163 17.27 13.00 18.95
N THR A 164 17.04 13.25 17.66
CA THR A 164 18.01 12.96 16.58
C THR A 164 18.91 14.15 16.25
N ASP A 165 18.62 15.32 16.82
CA ASP A 165 19.57 16.41 17.02
C ASP A 165 19.76 16.59 18.54
N GLU A 166 19.21 17.63 19.17
CA GLU A 166 19.21 17.75 20.64
C GLU A 166 18.04 17.02 21.34
N CYS A 167 18.24 16.51 22.55
CA CYS A 167 17.11 16.14 23.41
C CYS A 167 16.30 17.39 23.81
N PHE A 168 16.96 18.41 24.39
CA PHE A 168 16.34 19.71 24.66
C PHE A 168 17.22 20.88 24.20
N SER A 169 16.74 21.71 23.28
CA SER A 169 17.44 22.94 22.84
C SER A 169 16.80 24.23 23.36
N ILE A 170 17.62 25.21 23.68
CA ILE A 170 17.23 26.62 23.84
C ILE A 170 18.17 27.41 22.94
N ASN A 171 17.73 27.73 21.72
CA ASN A 171 18.62 28.26 20.68
C ASN A 171 17.92 29.25 19.77
N GLY A 172 18.31 30.52 19.84
CA GLY A 172 17.65 31.63 19.15
C GLY A 172 17.46 31.45 17.63
N ASP A 173 16.24 31.67 17.13
CA ASP A 173 16.00 31.75 15.69
C ASP A 173 16.67 33.03 15.14
N SER A 174 17.62 32.84 14.23
CA SER A 174 18.32 33.94 13.54
C SER A 174 17.40 34.82 12.68
N LYS A 175 16.18 34.36 12.39
CA LYS A 175 15.13 35.15 11.72
C LYS A 175 14.32 36.03 12.68
N ARG A 176 14.55 35.90 14.00
CA ARG A 176 13.87 36.64 15.08
C ARG A 176 14.87 37.29 16.06
N PRO A 177 15.80 38.15 15.59
CA PRO A 177 16.83 38.74 16.44
C PRO A 177 16.27 39.58 17.61
N ASP A 178 15.07 40.13 17.48
CA ASP A 178 14.42 40.97 18.49
C ASP A 178 13.64 40.19 19.56
N ASP A 179 13.44 38.86 19.38
CA ASP A 179 12.74 37.99 20.32
C ASP A 179 13.57 36.73 20.59
N GLN A 180 14.66 36.89 21.32
CA GLN A 180 15.54 35.78 21.70
C GLN A 180 15.04 35.08 22.98
N PRO A 181 15.29 33.76 23.13
CA PRO A 181 14.90 33.01 24.33
C PRO A 181 15.54 33.61 25.59
N ARG A 182 14.75 33.77 26.65
CA ARG A 182 15.18 34.47 27.88
C ARG A 182 14.39 34.09 29.12
N ASN A 183 15.03 34.19 30.28
CA ASN A 183 14.48 33.85 31.58
C ASN A 183 13.96 32.41 31.64
N ILE A 184 14.82 31.44 31.36
CA ILE A 184 14.43 30.03 31.27
C ILE A 184 15.13 29.21 32.36
N THR A 185 14.44 28.23 32.91
CA THR A 185 15.05 27.22 33.78
C THR A 185 14.61 25.82 33.39
N ILE A 186 15.58 24.93 33.26
CA ILE A 186 15.35 23.48 33.24
C ILE A 186 15.93 22.96 34.56
N GLN A 187 15.08 22.39 35.40
CA GLN A 187 15.48 21.81 36.68
C GLN A 187 14.97 20.39 36.85
N ASN A 188 15.66 19.60 37.67
CA ASN A 188 15.23 18.27 38.08
C ASN A 188 14.92 17.29 36.92
N SER A 189 15.38 17.56 35.69
CA SER A 189 14.91 16.90 34.46
C SER A 189 15.97 15.97 33.85
N ILE A 190 15.55 14.97 33.06
CA ILE A 190 16.41 14.07 32.29
C ILE A 190 16.44 14.54 30.83
N MET A 191 17.64 14.71 30.28
CA MET A 191 17.88 14.87 28.83
C MET A 191 18.85 13.77 28.39
N GLY A 192 18.34 12.71 27.75
CA GLY A 192 19.13 11.49 27.59
C GLY A 192 18.86 10.64 26.37
N GLN A 193 19.82 9.74 26.09
CA GLN A 193 19.76 8.76 25.02
C GLN A 193 19.47 9.37 23.63
N GLY A 194 20.02 10.54 23.33
CA GLY A 194 19.95 11.13 21.99
C GLY A 194 20.41 10.13 20.92
N LEU A 195 19.71 10.04 19.80
CA LEU A 195 19.91 9.00 18.80
C LEU A 195 21.09 9.29 17.86
N TRP A 196 21.74 8.24 17.39
CA TRP A 196 22.81 8.33 16.38
C TRP A 196 22.29 8.87 15.03
N ASP A 197 23.07 9.64 14.24
CA ASP A 197 24.50 9.96 14.38
C ASP A 197 24.82 11.28 15.08
N HIS A 198 23.79 12.05 15.43
CA HIS A 198 23.92 13.35 16.06
C HIS A 198 23.36 13.41 17.49
N SER A 199 23.60 12.33 18.25
CA SER A 199 23.24 12.14 19.66
C SER A 199 23.70 13.31 20.56
N CYS A 200 22.80 14.26 20.84
CA CYS A 200 23.09 15.47 21.63
C CYS A 200 22.13 15.64 22.83
N GLY A 201 22.66 16.08 23.97
CA GLY A 201 21.83 16.39 25.15
C GLY A 201 21.08 17.73 25.03
N GLY A 202 21.82 18.81 24.74
CA GLY A 202 21.26 20.15 24.65
C GLY A 202 22.21 21.26 24.17
N LEU A 203 21.61 22.19 23.44
CA LEU A 203 22.23 23.40 22.88
C LEU A 203 21.57 24.61 23.53
N MET A 204 22.35 25.36 24.30
CA MET A 204 21.85 26.35 25.27
C MET A 204 22.48 27.71 24.95
N GLN A 205 21.80 28.51 24.12
CA GLN A 205 22.34 29.72 23.52
C GLN A 205 21.36 30.90 23.64
N THR A 206 21.80 31.90 24.40
CA THR A 206 21.11 33.19 24.60
C THR A 206 22.09 34.35 24.40
N SER A 207 21.64 35.58 24.64
CA SER A 207 22.55 36.73 24.80
C SER A 207 23.21 36.73 26.20
N ASP A 208 24.12 37.67 26.42
CA ASP A 208 24.77 37.91 27.72
C ASP A 208 23.88 38.69 28.73
N GLU A 209 22.66 39.06 28.33
CA GLU A 209 21.64 39.71 29.16
C GLU A 209 20.48 38.77 29.52
N ASN A 210 20.30 37.68 28.78
CA ASN A 210 19.15 36.78 28.87
C ASN A 210 19.58 35.41 29.41
N GLY A 211 19.16 35.05 30.62
CA GLY A 211 19.71 33.89 31.33
C GLY A 211 18.98 32.55 31.12
N ILE A 212 19.77 31.46 31.10
CA ILE A 212 19.30 30.07 31.32
C ILE A 212 19.87 29.56 32.66
N THR A 213 19.04 28.91 33.48
CA THR A 213 19.50 28.05 34.59
C THR A 213 19.25 26.57 34.27
N LEU A 214 20.24 25.75 34.55
CA LEU A 214 20.22 24.28 34.47
C LEU A 214 20.60 23.75 35.86
N PHE A 215 19.64 23.18 36.57
CA PHE A 215 19.77 22.84 37.99
C PHE A 215 19.28 21.43 38.34
N ARG A 216 20.16 20.57 38.90
CA ARG A 216 19.83 19.17 39.27
C ARG A 216 19.27 18.31 38.14
N ASN A 217 19.70 18.56 36.90
CA ASN A 217 19.34 17.73 35.76
C ASN A 217 20.30 16.53 35.62
N LEU A 218 19.82 15.50 34.94
CA LEU A 218 20.62 14.38 34.45
C LEU A 218 20.79 14.49 32.94
N TYR A 219 22.04 14.51 32.48
CA TYR A 219 22.40 14.33 31.08
C TYR A 219 23.07 12.97 30.92
N ILE A 220 22.47 12.07 30.15
CA ILE A 220 22.85 10.65 30.15
C ILE A 220 22.85 10.05 28.75
N ASP A 221 23.87 9.27 28.41
CA ASP A 221 23.98 8.49 27.17
C ASP A 221 23.98 9.30 25.86
N ASN A 222 24.16 10.62 25.93
CA ASN A 222 24.32 11.46 24.75
C ASN A 222 25.80 11.56 24.37
N LYS A 223 26.14 11.28 23.11
CA LYS A 223 27.51 11.35 22.57
C LYS A 223 28.19 12.70 22.81
N THR A 224 27.43 13.80 22.81
CA THR A 224 27.96 15.16 22.87
C THR A 224 26.95 16.16 23.44
N ARG A 225 27.41 17.41 23.67
CA ARG A 225 26.58 18.57 24.04
C ARG A 225 25.71 18.29 25.28
N ASN A 226 26.35 18.05 26.42
CA ASN A 226 25.74 17.90 27.76
C ASN A 226 26.16 19.05 28.73
N ASN A 227 26.15 20.33 28.37
CA ASN A 227 25.54 21.00 27.22
C ASN A 227 26.59 21.70 26.35
N LYS A 228 26.19 22.16 25.16
CA LYS A 228 26.92 23.20 24.42
C LYS A 228 26.30 24.56 24.69
N VAL A 229 27.06 25.46 25.32
CA VAL A 229 26.54 26.73 25.87
C VAL A 229 27.06 27.97 25.13
N LYS A 230 26.25 29.04 25.08
CA LYS A 230 26.63 30.44 24.76
C LYS A 230 25.74 31.44 25.51
N GLY A 231 26.25 32.65 25.75
CA GLY A 231 25.50 33.70 26.46
C GLY A 231 25.51 33.51 27.98
N LEU A 232 24.46 34.00 28.66
CA LEU A 232 24.33 33.95 30.12
C LEU A 232 23.75 32.61 30.60
N ASN A 233 24.59 31.79 31.25
CA ASN A 233 24.24 30.42 31.64
C ASN A 233 24.56 30.16 33.12
N GLN A 234 23.74 29.35 33.79
CA GLN A 234 23.99 28.83 35.13
C GLN A 234 23.81 27.32 35.12
N PHE A 235 24.83 26.58 35.54
CA PHE A 235 24.93 25.12 35.48
C PHE A 235 25.34 24.61 36.87
N VAL A 236 24.35 24.25 37.68
CA VAL A 236 24.52 23.96 39.11
C VAL A 236 23.96 22.58 39.46
N ASN A 237 24.71 21.77 40.21
CA ASN A 237 24.25 20.47 40.73
C ASN A 237 23.72 19.46 39.68
N ASN A 238 24.10 19.57 38.41
CA ASN A 238 23.73 18.60 37.39
C ASN A 238 24.64 17.36 37.45
N VAL A 239 24.14 16.23 36.99
CA VAL A 239 24.90 14.99 36.79
C VAL A 239 25.01 14.71 35.30
N ILE A 240 26.21 14.35 34.85
CA ILE A 240 26.50 14.02 33.46
C ILE A 240 27.10 12.61 33.43
N TYR A 241 26.42 11.68 32.76
CA TYR A 241 26.79 10.27 32.69
C TYR A 241 26.98 9.83 31.23
N ASN A 242 28.01 9.02 30.97
CA ASN A 242 28.23 8.32 29.69
C ASN A 242 28.13 9.20 28.41
N TRP A 243 29.15 10.02 28.15
CA TRP A 243 29.29 10.75 26.89
C TRP A 243 30.43 10.21 26.03
N GLY A 244 30.42 10.55 24.73
CA GLY A 244 31.43 10.13 23.76
C GLY A 244 32.54 11.15 23.51
N ASP A 245 33.17 11.01 22.35
CA ASP A 245 34.28 11.87 21.88
C ASP A 245 33.87 13.31 21.50
N GLY A 246 32.58 13.65 21.53
CA GLY A 246 32.10 14.94 21.02
C GLY A 246 32.20 16.12 22.02
N GLY A 247 32.23 15.82 23.32
CA GLY A 247 32.30 16.78 24.42
C GLY A 247 31.13 16.66 25.40
N ALA A 248 31.42 16.44 26.70
CA ALA A 248 30.43 16.57 27.77
C ALA A 248 29.92 18.02 27.86
N TYR A 249 30.69 18.94 28.45
CA TYR A 249 30.37 20.36 28.47
C TYR A 249 31.24 21.12 27.46
N ILE A 250 30.61 21.84 26.53
CA ILE A 250 31.29 22.57 25.47
C ILE A 250 31.19 24.08 25.74
N MET A 251 32.34 24.68 26.08
CA MET A 251 32.51 26.09 26.46
C MET A 251 32.61 27.03 25.24
N GLY A 252 31.80 26.75 24.21
CA GLY A 252 31.74 27.49 22.94
C GLY A 252 32.75 27.02 21.86
N ASP A 253 32.39 27.19 20.59
CA ASP A 253 33.27 26.93 19.42
C ASP A 253 33.48 28.17 18.52
N THR A 254 32.59 29.15 18.58
CA THR A 254 32.73 30.49 17.96
C THR A 254 33.40 31.48 18.92
N ASP A 255 33.72 32.70 18.49
CA ASP A 255 34.32 33.75 19.34
C ASP A 255 33.26 34.60 20.07
N ALA A 256 32.08 34.01 20.31
CA ALA A 256 30.98 34.66 20.99
C ALA A 256 31.22 34.69 22.50
N ALA A 257 30.94 35.81 23.15
CA ALA A 257 31.04 35.94 24.59
C ALA A 257 30.08 35.00 25.32
N SER A 258 30.48 34.50 26.48
CA SER A 258 29.63 33.70 27.38
C SER A 258 29.94 34.06 28.83
N LEU A 259 28.92 34.06 29.68
CA LEU A 259 29.06 34.30 31.12
C LEU A 259 28.38 33.16 31.88
N ALA A 260 29.19 32.28 32.46
CA ALA A 260 28.73 31.02 33.04
C ALA A 260 28.98 30.89 34.55
N ASP A 261 27.99 30.40 35.29
CA ASP A 261 28.14 29.98 36.69
C ASP A 261 28.12 28.45 36.75
N ILE A 262 29.26 27.80 37.03
CA ILE A 262 29.45 26.35 36.91
C ILE A 262 29.84 25.77 38.28
N GLN A 263 28.84 25.29 39.04
CA GLN A 263 29.03 24.86 40.43
C GLN A 263 28.54 23.44 40.72
N ASN A 264 29.34 22.67 41.45
CA ASN A 264 28.90 21.46 42.16
C ASN A 264 28.24 20.39 41.26
N ASN A 265 28.64 20.28 39.99
CA ASN A 265 28.16 19.26 39.06
C ASN A 265 29.03 17.99 39.16
N TYR A 266 28.47 16.81 38.86
CA TYR A 266 29.20 15.53 38.88
C TYR A 266 29.26 14.93 37.47
N PHE A 267 30.46 14.69 36.96
CA PHE A 267 30.71 14.05 35.67
C PHE A 267 31.21 12.61 35.88
N ILE A 268 30.59 11.62 35.25
CA ILE A 268 30.90 10.19 35.44
C ILE A 268 31.03 9.53 34.05
N GLU A 269 32.23 9.05 33.69
CA GLU A 269 32.39 8.30 32.45
C GLU A 269 31.64 6.95 32.52
N GLY A 270 30.74 6.71 31.56
CA GLY A 270 30.22 5.37 31.26
C GLY A 270 31.12 4.61 30.31
N LYS A 271 30.65 3.44 29.85
CA LYS A 271 31.33 2.64 28.81
C LYS A 271 31.68 3.44 27.56
N SER A 272 30.81 4.37 27.16
CA SER A 272 30.90 5.16 25.94
C SER A 272 30.98 4.26 24.70
N GLU A 273 30.03 3.33 24.61
CA GLU A 273 29.91 2.35 23.54
C GLU A 273 28.55 2.48 22.84
N ARG A 274 28.52 2.10 21.56
CA ARG A 274 27.31 1.95 20.74
C ARG A 274 27.24 0.53 20.19
N TYR A 275 26.07 -0.09 20.21
CA TYR A 275 25.85 -1.42 19.64
C TYR A 275 25.05 -1.32 18.35
N LEU A 276 25.72 -1.52 17.21
CA LEU A 276 25.16 -1.41 15.88
C LEU A 276 24.62 -2.77 15.38
N VAL A 277 23.34 -2.85 15.04
CA VAL A 277 22.78 -3.97 14.25
C VAL A 277 22.74 -3.55 12.78
N ARG A 278 23.55 -4.19 11.93
CA ARG A 278 23.50 -3.98 10.47
C ARG A 278 22.46 -4.92 9.85
N TYR A 279 21.77 -4.48 8.81
CA TYR A 279 20.90 -5.34 8.00
C TYR A 279 21.47 -5.47 6.59
N ASN A 280 21.65 -6.72 6.15
CA ASN A 280 22.15 -7.06 4.82
C ASN A 280 21.13 -7.96 4.12
N GLY A 281 20.48 -7.44 3.08
CA GLY A 281 19.39 -8.13 2.37
C GLY A 281 18.16 -8.46 3.22
N GLY A 282 17.93 -7.73 4.32
CA GLY A 282 16.86 -8.00 5.29
C GLY A 282 17.26 -8.94 6.44
N THR A 283 18.47 -9.52 6.39
CA THR A 283 19.03 -10.33 7.48
C THR A 283 19.82 -9.47 8.47
N PRO A 284 19.62 -9.59 9.80
CA PRO A 284 20.51 -8.97 10.78
C PRO A 284 21.91 -9.60 10.72
N GLU A 285 22.95 -8.78 10.63
CA GLU A 285 24.33 -9.20 10.87
C GLU A 285 24.63 -9.24 12.38
N ASN A 286 25.75 -9.86 12.78
CA ASN A 286 26.20 -9.85 14.17
C ASN A 286 26.37 -8.39 14.67
N PRO A 287 25.92 -8.06 15.90
CA PRO A 287 26.09 -6.72 16.45
C PRO A 287 27.57 -6.30 16.49
N VAL A 288 27.85 -5.06 16.07
CA VAL A 288 29.19 -4.47 16.12
C VAL A 288 29.21 -3.41 17.22
N THR A 289 30.03 -3.63 18.26
CA THR A 289 30.30 -2.60 19.27
C THR A 289 31.28 -1.56 18.73
N GLN A 290 30.87 -0.29 18.76
CA GLN A 290 31.72 0.87 18.50
C GLN A 290 32.00 1.57 19.83
N SER A 291 33.22 1.44 20.36
CA SER A 291 33.67 2.22 21.52
C SER A 291 34.18 3.59 21.07
N PHE A 292 33.75 4.65 21.75
CA PHE A 292 34.33 5.99 21.62
C PHE A 292 35.33 6.24 22.75
N ARG A 293 36.18 7.25 22.60
CA ARG A 293 37.04 7.76 23.66
C ARG A 293 36.39 9.03 24.23
N PRO A 294 35.83 9.01 25.46
CA PRO A 294 35.26 10.20 26.06
C PRO A 294 36.25 11.37 26.10
N THR A 295 35.72 12.57 25.94
CA THR A 295 36.51 13.77 26.27
C THR A 295 36.61 13.94 27.78
N VAL A 296 37.59 14.74 28.23
CA VAL A 296 37.47 15.39 29.54
C VAL A 296 36.16 16.19 29.66
N PRO A 297 35.64 16.45 30.89
CA PRO A 297 34.35 17.11 31.09
C PRO A 297 34.18 18.45 30.39
N PHE A 298 35.21 19.30 30.40
CA PHE A 298 35.15 20.66 29.86
C PHE A 298 35.99 20.78 28.58
N THR A 299 35.37 21.19 27.48
CA THR A 299 36.02 21.23 26.17
C THR A 299 35.81 22.54 25.43
N ARG A 300 36.71 22.81 24.47
CA ARG A 300 36.66 23.94 23.52
C ARG A 300 36.73 25.35 24.14
N ALA A 301 37.16 25.46 25.40
CA ALA A 301 37.40 26.71 26.12
C ALA A 301 38.14 27.80 25.30
N LYS A 302 37.74 29.05 25.53
CA LYS A 302 38.33 30.28 24.96
C LYS A 302 38.32 31.43 25.98
N PRO A 303 39.17 32.47 25.84
CA PRO A 303 39.17 33.63 26.72
C PRO A 303 37.84 34.40 26.81
N ALA A 304 37.05 34.38 25.72
CA ALA A 304 35.71 34.99 25.67
C ALA A 304 34.64 34.24 26.51
N PHE A 305 34.97 33.05 27.03
CA PHE A 305 34.16 32.34 28.00
C PHE A 305 34.54 32.79 29.41
N VAL A 306 33.71 33.61 30.04
CA VAL A 306 33.89 34.11 31.39
C VAL A 306 33.11 33.21 32.36
N THR A 307 33.72 32.72 33.44
CA THR A 307 33.02 31.79 34.34
C THR A 307 33.48 31.80 35.80
N TYR A 308 32.52 31.67 36.72
CA TYR A 308 32.79 31.14 38.06
C TYR A 308 32.74 29.62 38.02
N PHE A 309 33.77 28.97 38.59
CA PHE A 309 33.96 27.52 38.53
C PHE A 309 34.37 26.99 39.90
N ALA A 310 33.53 26.14 40.52
CA ALA A 310 33.81 25.58 41.84
C ALA A 310 33.11 24.23 42.07
N GLY A 311 33.73 23.34 42.86
CA GLY A 311 33.09 22.15 43.43
C GLY A 311 32.64 21.07 42.45
N ASN A 312 33.01 21.15 41.17
CA ASN A 312 32.66 20.14 40.16
C ASN A 312 33.53 18.89 40.31
N TYR A 313 32.96 17.69 40.17
CA TYR A 313 33.66 16.40 40.33
C TYR A 313 33.73 15.62 39.02
N PHE A 314 34.76 14.79 38.86
CA PHE A 314 34.96 13.92 37.70
C PHE A 314 35.42 12.53 38.12
N ASP A 315 34.59 11.53 37.82
CA ASP A 315 34.91 10.12 37.91
C ASP A 315 35.10 9.55 36.50
N ASN A 316 36.21 8.85 36.31
CA ASN A 316 36.60 8.25 35.05
C ASN A 316 37.25 6.87 35.19
N ASN A 317 37.20 6.26 36.37
CA ASN A 317 37.80 4.96 36.61
C ASN A 317 36.89 3.79 36.18
N ARG A 318 35.57 4.04 36.12
CA ARG A 318 34.51 3.09 35.76
C ARG A 318 34.47 1.84 36.63
N ASP A 319 34.84 1.97 37.91
CA ASP A 319 35.05 0.84 38.81
C ASP A 319 33.81 0.45 39.65
N GLY A 320 32.68 1.14 39.43
CA GLY A 320 31.43 0.91 40.14
C GLY A 320 31.29 1.67 41.46
N LYS A 321 32.16 2.66 41.73
CA LYS A 321 32.08 3.56 42.88
C LYS A 321 31.88 5.01 42.47
N LEU A 322 31.50 5.82 43.44
CA LEU A 322 31.40 7.27 43.32
C LEU A 322 32.61 7.89 44.05
N ASP A 323 33.80 7.76 43.47
CA ASP A 323 35.07 8.21 44.10
C ASP A 323 35.92 9.14 43.21
N GLY A 324 35.24 9.78 42.24
CA GLY A 324 35.77 10.83 41.40
C GLY A 324 36.48 11.97 42.14
N ARG A 325 37.36 12.66 41.41
CA ARG A 325 38.17 13.76 41.93
C ARG A 325 37.50 15.12 41.75
N LEU A 326 37.83 16.07 42.62
CA LEU A 326 37.53 17.48 42.40
C LEU A 326 38.25 17.99 41.12
N LEU A 327 37.50 18.69 40.27
CA LEU A 327 38.02 19.43 39.12
C LEU A 327 38.51 20.82 39.52
N THR A 328 39.58 21.25 38.87
CA THR A 328 40.25 22.53 39.09
C THR A 328 40.06 23.47 37.89
N ARG A 329 40.44 24.74 38.03
CA ARG A 329 40.50 25.69 36.89
C ARG A 329 41.44 25.20 35.77
N GLU A 330 42.43 24.35 36.09
CA GLU A 330 43.35 23.78 35.09
C GLU A 330 42.71 22.70 34.22
N ASP A 331 41.69 22.00 34.72
CA ASP A 331 40.97 20.97 33.96
C ASP A 331 40.11 21.53 32.80
N CYS A 332 39.81 22.84 32.84
CA CYS A 332 39.16 23.55 31.74
C CYS A 332 40.16 24.09 30.69
N ASN A 333 41.47 24.00 30.94
CA ASN A 333 42.49 24.51 30.03
C ASN A 333 42.81 23.48 28.95
N ARG A 334 42.71 23.88 27.68
CA ARG A 334 43.02 22.96 26.57
C ARG A 334 44.53 22.90 26.30
N TYR A 335 45.17 21.81 26.70
CA TYR A 335 46.19 21.21 25.84
C TYR A 335 45.47 20.55 24.65
N GLN A 336 45.93 20.76 23.42
CA GLN A 336 45.30 20.18 22.22
C GLN A 336 45.90 18.80 21.91
N PRO A 337 45.09 17.72 21.82
CA PRO A 337 45.56 16.46 21.29
C PRO A 337 44.54 15.86 20.29
N ASP A 338 44.07 16.67 19.33
CA ASP A 338 43.43 16.17 18.11
C ASP A 338 43.54 17.23 17.01
N SER A 339 44.12 16.82 15.88
CA SER A 339 44.39 17.57 14.64
C SER A 339 45.02 18.98 14.78
N ALA A 340 46.35 19.01 14.57
CA ALA A 340 47.17 20.19 14.27
C ALA A 340 47.23 21.32 15.33
N ILE A 341 48.20 21.19 16.25
CA ILE A 341 48.95 22.36 16.73
C ILE A 341 49.92 22.75 15.59
N PRO A 342 49.80 23.95 14.97
CA PRO A 342 50.95 24.54 14.27
C PRO A 342 52.03 24.83 15.31
N GLU A 343 53.31 24.54 15.03
CA GLU A 343 54.40 24.87 15.95
C GLU A 343 54.30 26.33 16.41
N GLY A 344 53.97 26.55 17.70
CA GLY A 344 53.65 27.86 18.28
C GLY A 344 52.19 28.09 18.73
N GLY A 345 51.31 27.08 18.71
CA GLY A 345 49.91 27.22 19.16
C GLY A 345 49.72 27.69 20.61
N GLN A 346 48.78 28.61 20.82
CA GLN A 346 48.47 29.22 22.12
C GLN A 346 47.51 28.36 22.97
N GLN A 347 47.77 28.26 24.28
CA GLN A 347 46.83 27.70 25.26
C GLN A 347 45.58 28.59 25.35
N LEU A 348 44.41 28.02 25.05
CA LEU A 348 43.12 28.70 25.19
C LEU A 348 42.51 28.34 26.55
N THR A 349 42.26 29.37 27.36
CA THR A 349 41.88 29.31 28.77
C THR A 349 40.65 30.20 28.99
N PRO A 350 39.63 29.77 29.76
CA PRO A 350 38.51 30.64 30.16
C PRO A 350 38.97 31.82 31.03
N THR A 351 38.20 32.90 31.04
CA THR A 351 38.39 33.97 32.02
C THR A 351 37.67 33.60 33.32
N PHE A 352 38.41 33.28 34.38
CA PHE A 352 37.80 32.87 35.64
C PHE A 352 37.43 34.04 36.56
N LEU A 353 36.26 33.95 37.18
CA LEU A 353 35.80 34.83 38.25
C LEU A 353 36.07 34.19 39.62
N ASP A 354 36.21 35.02 40.66
CA ASP A 354 36.40 34.56 42.04
C ASP A 354 35.09 34.34 42.82
N GLY A 355 33.95 34.74 42.22
CA GLY A 355 32.59 34.44 42.68
C GLY A 355 31.61 34.47 41.50
N PRO A 356 30.36 33.98 41.68
CA PRO A 356 29.30 34.14 40.70
C PRO A 356 29.07 35.61 40.33
N SER A 357 28.60 35.89 39.12
CA SER A 357 28.23 37.25 38.72
C SER A 357 26.90 37.66 39.35
N GLU A 358 26.73 38.96 39.65
CA GLU A 358 25.43 39.53 40.07
C GLU A 358 24.33 39.35 39.01
N LYS A 359 24.70 39.05 37.75
CA LYS A 359 23.74 38.65 36.69
C LYS A 359 23.11 37.28 36.92
N HIS A 360 23.72 36.41 37.75
CA HIS A 360 23.21 35.06 38.03
C HIS A 360 22.31 35.08 39.28
N PRO A 361 21.12 34.46 39.25
CA PRO A 361 20.26 34.36 40.43
C PRO A 361 20.90 33.42 41.46
N VAL A 362 20.64 33.70 42.74
CA VAL A 362 21.01 32.80 43.83
C VAL A 362 20.14 31.54 43.76
N ILE A 363 20.78 30.37 43.80
CA ILE A 363 20.12 29.07 43.97
C ILE A 363 20.04 28.77 45.46
N GLY A 364 18.83 28.70 46.01
CA GLY A 364 18.59 28.48 47.43
C GLY A 364 18.88 27.05 47.88
N ALA A 365 18.40 26.07 47.11
CA ALA A 365 18.54 24.63 47.39
C ALA A 365 19.85 24.01 46.87
N LYS A 366 20.94 24.78 46.83
CA LYS A 366 22.25 24.32 46.35
C LYS A 366 22.91 23.35 47.33
N MET A 367 23.45 22.25 46.81
CA MET A 367 24.11 21.17 47.56
C MET A 367 25.52 20.88 47.01
N THR A 368 26.27 19.96 47.60
CA THR A 368 27.55 19.47 47.02
C THR A 368 27.31 18.60 45.78
N ALA A 369 28.36 18.25 45.03
CA ALA A 369 28.23 17.38 43.85
C ALA A 369 27.78 15.96 44.22
N GLU A 370 28.26 15.42 45.34
CA GLU A 370 27.92 14.08 45.84
C GLU A 370 26.47 14.01 46.32
N GLU A 371 26.02 15.01 47.10
CA GLU A 371 24.61 15.15 47.47
C GLU A 371 23.71 15.31 46.23
N ALA A 372 24.17 16.05 45.21
CA ALA A 372 23.45 16.19 43.94
C ALA A 372 23.32 14.87 43.19
N TYR A 373 24.35 14.02 43.17
CA TYR A 373 24.25 12.68 42.60
C TYR A 373 23.15 11.85 43.30
N HIS A 374 23.15 11.77 44.63
CA HIS A 374 22.14 11.01 45.37
C HIS A 374 20.73 11.59 45.23
N TRP A 375 20.61 12.92 45.18
CA TRP A 375 19.34 13.59 44.90
C TRP A 375 18.83 13.24 43.49
N VAL A 376 19.70 13.31 42.48
CA VAL A 376 19.37 13.02 41.08
C VAL A 376 18.93 11.57 40.91
N VAL A 377 19.71 10.59 41.42
CA VAL A 377 19.36 9.16 41.37
C VAL A 377 17.94 8.90 41.90
N SER A 378 17.54 9.59 42.95
CA SER A 378 16.24 9.40 43.59
C SER A 378 15.12 10.15 42.84
N ASN A 379 15.33 11.43 42.51
CA ASN A 379 14.24 12.35 42.19
C ASN A 379 14.20 12.84 40.73
N VAL A 380 15.26 12.69 39.93
CA VAL A 380 15.33 13.33 38.60
C VAL A 380 14.33 12.74 37.60
N GLY A 381 13.84 13.55 36.67
CA GLY A 381 12.91 13.14 35.61
C GLY A 381 11.46 13.07 36.08
N ALA A 382 10.59 12.56 35.23
CA ALA A 382 9.16 12.47 35.47
C ALA A 382 8.81 11.32 36.43
N THR A 383 9.14 11.52 37.71
CA THR A 383 8.95 10.58 38.83
C THR A 383 7.51 10.49 39.35
N LEU A 384 6.66 11.45 39.00
CA LEU A 384 5.23 11.44 39.27
C LEU A 384 4.45 11.38 37.95
N PRO A 385 3.34 10.63 37.85
CA PRO A 385 2.75 9.79 38.90
C PRO A 385 3.61 8.57 39.30
N VAL A 386 4.56 8.16 38.47
CA VAL A 386 5.57 7.12 38.78
C VAL A 386 6.84 7.38 37.96
N ARG A 387 8.00 6.83 38.34
CA ARG A 387 9.13 6.69 37.41
C ARG A 387 8.86 5.51 36.47
N ASP A 388 8.83 5.74 35.16
CA ASP A 388 8.57 4.66 34.19
C ASP A 388 9.82 3.86 33.79
N GLU A 389 9.63 2.81 32.99
CA GLU A 389 10.68 1.83 32.66
C GLU A 389 11.91 2.44 31.96
N VAL A 390 11.71 3.44 31.10
CA VAL A 390 12.81 4.08 30.34
C VAL A 390 13.62 4.99 31.28
N ASP A 391 12.94 5.76 32.12
CA ASP A 391 13.61 6.58 33.13
C ASP A 391 14.32 5.70 34.17
N ALA A 392 13.69 4.60 34.60
CA ALA A 392 14.30 3.62 35.51
C ALA A 392 15.54 2.94 34.89
N TYR A 393 15.51 2.61 33.60
CA TYR A 393 16.67 2.08 32.89
C TYR A 393 17.85 3.05 32.89
N MET A 394 17.63 4.34 32.60
CA MET A 394 18.69 5.35 32.69
C MET A 394 19.25 5.51 34.13
N ILE A 395 18.41 5.33 35.17
CA ILE A 395 18.88 5.34 36.56
C ILE A 395 19.67 4.06 36.92
N ASP A 396 19.31 2.89 36.38
CA ASP A 396 20.09 1.65 36.49
C ASP A 396 21.47 1.79 35.83
N GLU A 397 21.56 2.50 34.70
CA GLU A 397 22.84 2.82 34.08
C GLU A 397 23.65 3.84 34.89
N LEU A 398 23.04 4.93 35.37
CA LEU A 398 23.69 5.92 36.24
C LEU A 398 24.25 5.30 37.53
N THR A 399 23.45 4.49 38.22
CA THR A 399 23.83 3.84 39.48
C THR A 399 24.86 2.72 39.31
N SER A 400 25.12 2.29 38.08
CA SER A 400 26.23 1.39 37.75
C SER A 400 27.62 2.02 37.84
N LEU A 401 27.68 3.36 37.99
CA LEU A 401 28.91 4.13 38.25
C LEU A 401 30.04 3.78 37.27
N GLY A 402 29.70 3.84 35.98
CA GLY A 402 30.60 3.66 34.86
C GLY A 402 30.62 2.27 34.23
N THR A 403 29.99 1.28 34.87
CA THR A 403 30.01 -0.12 34.42
C THR A 403 28.94 -0.47 33.36
N LYS A 404 27.93 0.39 33.18
CA LYS A 404 26.91 0.38 32.10
C LYS A 404 26.92 1.71 31.31
N GLY A 405 25.93 1.93 30.44
CA GLY A 405 25.78 3.10 29.58
C GLY A 405 25.97 2.73 28.10
N GLN A 406 25.04 3.15 27.25
CA GLN A 406 25.07 2.93 25.80
C GLN A 406 24.59 4.15 25.00
N ILE A 407 25.37 4.58 24.01
CA ILE A 407 24.92 5.52 22.97
C ILE A 407 24.12 4.70 21.93
N ILE A 408 22.84 5.02 21.74
CA ILE A 408 21.91 4.20 20.95
C ILE A 408 21.65 4.73 19.53
N ASP A 409 21.31 3.81 18.62
CA ASP A 409 20.81 4.12 17.26
C ASP A 409 19.29 4.34 17.24
N THR A 410 18.56 3.54 18.02
CA THR A 410 17.09 3.49 18.10
C THR A 410 16.72 2.98 19.48
N GLU A 411 15.61 3.49 20.02
CA GLU A 411 14.93 3.02 21.22
C GLU A 411 14.58 1.52 21.17
N MET A 412 14.49 0.93 19.97
CA MET A 412 14.27 -0.51 19.79
C MET A 412 15.46 -1.38 20.20
N SER A 413 16.63 -0.78 20.43
CA SER A 413 17.80 -1.46 20.99
C SER A 413 17.80 -1.57 22.52
N LEU A 414 16.91 -0.84 23.20
CA LEU A 414 16.74 -0.86 24.65
C LEU A 414 15.87 -2.06 25.10
N PRO A 415 15.98 -2.50 26.37
CA PRO A 415 15.10 -3.54 26.93
C PRO A 415 13.61 -3.20 26.85
N THR A 416 13.25 -1.91 26.93
CA THR A 416 11.86 -1.42 26.80
C THR A 416 11.30 -1.49 25.39
N ARG A 417 12.18 -1.61 24.37
CA ARG A 417 11.84 -1.72 22.94
C ARG A 417 10.79 -0.70 22.47
N GLY A 418 11.01 0.57 22.78
CA GLY A 418 10.05 1.66 22.55
C GLY A 418 9.75 2.44 23.84
N PRO A 419 8.63 3.21 23.89
CA PRO A 419 8.30 4.20 24.93
C PRO A 419 8.07 3.65 26.35
N GLY A 420 8.27 2.35 26.59
CA GLY A 420 7.96 1.66 27.84
C GLY A 420 6.47 1.36 27.99
N GLU A 421 6.15 0.49 28.94
CA GLU A 421 4.77 0.15 29.28
C GLU A 421 4.17 1.20 30.22
N ILE A 422 3.09 1.87 29.79
CA ILE A 422 2.43 2.95 30.55
C ILE A 422 1.02 2.48 30.93
N LEU A 423 0.90 1.96 32.15
CA LEU A 423 -0.35 1.40 32.68
C LEU A 423 -1.37 2.51 32.94
N ARG A 424 -2.62 2.23 32.55
CA ARG A 424 -3.77 3.13 32.71
C ARG A 424 -4.30 3.06 34.13
N GLY A 425 -4.64 4.21 34.70
CA GLY A 425 -5.30 4.32 36.00
C GLY A 425 -6.68 4.97 35.92
N VAL A 426 -7.39 4.98 37.03
CA VAL A 426 -8.70 5.64 37.19
C VAL A 426 -8.48 7.08 37.67
N LYS A 427 -9.11 8.08 37.03
CA LYS A 427 -9.15 9.48 37.53
C LYS A 427 -9.79 9.49 38.92
N LEU A 428 -9.24 10.27 39.85
CA LEU A 428 -9.92 10.50 41.13
C LEU A 428 -11.27 11.19 40.92
N PRO A 429 -12.28 10.94 41.78
CA PRO A 429 -13.53 11.69 41.76
C PRO A 429 -13.31 13.18 41.92
N ASP A 430 -13.97 13.94 41.04
CA ASP A 430 -13.88 15.39 40.83
C ASP A 430 -15.28 15.76 40.31
N THR A 431 -16.14 16.23 41.21
CA THR A 431 -17.61 16.24 41.03
C THR A 431 -18.10 17.39 40.15
N ASP A 432 -17.47 18.55 40.21
CA ASP A 432 -17.81 19.71 39.36
C ASP A 432 -16.85 19.91 38.18
N ASN A 433 -15.79 19.09 38.09
CA ASN A 433 -14.82 19.04 37.02
C ASN A 433 -13.99 20.32 36.92
N ASP A 434 -13.50 20.81 38.06
CA ASP A 434 -12.58 21.95 38.16
C ASP A 434 -11.09 21.56 38.19
N GLY A 435 -10.80 20.26 38.27
CA GLY A 435 -9.44 19.69 38.27
C GLY A 435 -8.89 19.37 39.66
N ILE A 436 -9.62 19.67 40.73
CA ILE A 436 -9.30 19.25 42.10
C ILE A 436 -10.15 18.02 42.48
N PRO A 437 -9.58 16.96 43.09
CA PRO A 437 -10.38 15.84 43.57
C PRO A 437 -11.22 16.20 44.80
N ASP A 438 -12.46 15.70 44.83
CA ASP A 438 -13.44 15.80 45.93
C ASP A 438 -12.79 15.69 47.33
N ALA A 439 -11.94 14.68 47.50
CA ALA A 439 -11.32 14.34 48.78
C ALA A 439 -10.27 15.37 49.24
N TRP A 440 -9.61 16.04 48.29
CA TRP A 440 -8.66 17.11 48.59
C TRP A 440 -9.39 18.40 48.94
N GLU A 441 -10.48 18.70 48.24
CA GLU A 441 -11.36 19.85 48.54
C GLU A 441 -11.96 19.75 49.95
N GLU A 442 -12.59 18.62 50.27
CA GLU A 442 -13.17 18.36 51.59
C GLU A 442 -12.12 18.48 52.70
N GLN A 443 -10.87 18.07 52.43
CA GLN A 443 -9.76 18.20 53.38
C GLN A 443 -9.27 19.65 53.55
N ASN A 444 -9.36 20.48 52.50
CA ASN A 444 -8.84 21.86 52.49
C ASN A 444 -9.93 22.94 52.69
N GLY A 445 -11.20 22.53 52.80
CA GLY A 445 -12.33 23.42 53.09
C GLY A 445 -12.91 24.14 51.87
N LEU A 446 -12.80 23.51 50.70
CA LEU A 446 -13.40 23.92 49.43
C LEU A 446 -14.77 23.24 49.24
N ASP A 447 -15.56 23.67 48.26
CA ASP A 447 -16.87 23.08 47.95
C ASP A 447 -16.85 22.43 46.57
N LYS A 448 -16.81 21.09 46.56
CA LYS A 448 -16.81 20.18 45.39
C LYS A 448 -18.01 20.25 44.44
N ASN A 449 -18.78 21.32 44.54
CA ASN A 449 -19.92 21.64 43.70
C ASN A 449 -19.84 23.11 43.20
N ASP A 450 -18.77 23.85 43.50
CA ASP A 450 -18.47 25.21 43.05
C ASP A 450 -17.19 25.24 42.18
N PRO A 451 -17.29 24.96 40.87
CA PRO A 451 -16.13 24.89 39.97
C PRO A 451 -15.48 26.25 39.70
N THR A 452 -15.94 27.31 40.37
CA THR A 452 -15.27 28.61 40.38
C THR A 452 -14.17 28.69 41.42
N ASP A 453 -14.04 27.70 42.31
CA ASP A 453 -13.15 27.72 43.46
C ASP A 453 -11.70 27.33 43.16
N ALA A 454 -11.43 26.36 42.28
CA ALA A 454 -10.08 26.06 41.78
C ALA A 454 -9.24 27.30 41.43
N MET A 455 -9.83 28.26 40.72
CA MET A 455 -9.14 29.46 40.23
C MET A 455 -9.12 30.63 41.24
N LYS A 456 -9.70 30.48 42.43
CA LYS A 456 -9.60 31.50 43.50
C LYS A 456 -8.17 31.52 44.04
N ILE A 457 -7.56 32.70 44.07
CA ILE A 457 -6.20 32.89 44.62
C ILE A 457 -6.26 32.84 46.14
N ALA A 458 -5.60 31.85 46.72
CA ALA A 458 -5.47 31.67 48.16
C ALA A 458 -4.49 32.69 48.79
N ALA A 459 -4.49 32.76 50.12
CA ALA A 459 -3.68 33.73 50.87
C ALA A 459 -2.15 33.58 50.69
N ASN A 460 -1.68 32.47 50.11
CA ASN A 460 -0.27 32.20 49.78
C ASN A 460 0.14 32.64 48.35
N GLY A 461 -0.78 33.24 47.57
CA GLY A 461 -0.52 33.76 46.23
C GLY A 461 -0.67 32.76 45.07
N TYR A 462 -1.07 31.51 45.36
CA TYR A 462 -1.39 30.48 44.37
C TYR A 462 -2.90 30.30 44.22
N ALA A 463 -3.36 29.85 43.05
CA ALA A 463 -4.74 29.36 42.88
C ALA A 463 -4.95 28.06 43.68
N ASN A 464 -6.18 27.75 44.07
CA ASN A 464 -6.51 26.49 44.77
C ASN A 464 -6.06 25.24 43.98
N ILE A 465 -6.28 25.23 42.66
CA ILE A 465 -5.81 24.14 41.77
C ILE A 465 -4.28 24.01 41.78
N GLU A 466 -3.53 25.12 41.89
CA GLU A 466 -2.08 25.07 42.02
C GLU A 466 -1.63 24.56 43.39
N ASN A 467 -2.40 24.84 44.46
CA ASN A 467 -2.13 24.27 45.77
C ASN A 467 -2.32 22.74 45.76
N TYR A 468 -3.35 22.23 45.08
CA TYR A 468 -3.51 20.79 44.83
C TYR A 468 -2.32 20.23 44.02
N ILE A 469 -2.04 20.78 42.84
CA ILE A 469 -0.94 20.36 41.94
C ILE A 469 0.43 20.35 42.63
N ASN A 470 0.67 21.28 43.57
CA ASN A 470 1.91 21.37 44.34
C ASN A 470 1.94 20.47 45.59
N SER A 471 0.80 19.93 46.01
CA SER A 471 0.71 18.96 47.11
C SER A 471 0.90 17.50 46.68
N ILE A 472 0.90 17.22 45.37
CA ILE A 472 1.22 15.90 44.82
C ILE A 472 2.74 15.69 44.90
N ASP A 473 3.20 15.02 45.96
CA ASP A 473 4.61 14.76 46.27
C ASP A 473 5.02 13.27 46.25
N ALA A 474 4.05 12.36 46.09
CA ALA A 474 4.23 10.92 46.01
C ALA A 474 3.33 10.28 44.94
N PRO A 475 3.70 9.11 44.40
CA PRO A 475 2.82 8.29 43.57
C PRO A 475 1.47 8.02 44.26
N MET A 476 0.38 8.29 43.55
CA MET A 476 -0.95 7.89 44.03
C MET A 476 -1.13 6.38 43.81
N PRO A 477 -1.44 5.59 44.86
CA PRO A 477 -1.73 4.17 44.69
C PRO A 477 -2.91 3.98 43.73
N PHE A 478 -2.72 3.17 42.70
CA PHE A 478 -3.79 2.76 41.81
C PHE A 478 -3.66 1.27 41.53
N LEU A 479 -4.79 0.60 41.37
CA LEU A 479 -4.78 -0.81 41.02
C LEU A 479 -4.48 -0.94 39.52
N ALA A 480 -3.33 -1.52 39.21
CA ALA A 480 -2.89 -1.70 37.83
C ALA A 480 -3.86 -2.63 37.07
N CYS A 481 -4.26 -2.22 35.87
CA CYS A 481 -4.96 -3.14 34.97
C CYS A 481 -4.00 -4.23 34.48
N PRO A 482 -4.46 -5.47 34.28
CA PRO A 482 -3.66 -6.52 33.63
C PRO A 482 -3.20 -6.14 32.22
N SER A 483 -2.23 -6.87 31.67
CA SER A 483 -1.77 -6.67 30.30
C SER A 483 -2.89 -6.80 29.27
N THR A 484 -2.60 -6.39 28.03
CA THR A 484 -3.29 -6.92 26.86
C THR A 484 -3.39 -8.45 26.98
N MET A 485 -4.60 -8.98 26.89
CA MET A 485 -4.83 -10.42 26.95
C MET A 485 -4.45 -11.09 25.62
N GLU A 486 -3.96 -12.32 25.70
CA GLU A 486 -3.82 -13.24 24.57
C GLU A 486 -4.85 -14.37 24.68
N ALA A 487 -5.21 -15.00 23.56
CA ALA A 487 -6.17 -16.10 23.53
C ALA A 487 -5.73 -17.27 22.64
N THR A 488 -5.95 -18.48 23.13
CA THR A 488 -5.96 -19.71 22.32
C THR A 488 -7.38 -20.28 22.29
N ALA A 489 -7.98 -20.31 21.10
CA ALA A 489 -9.33 -20.82 20.89
C ALA A 489 -9.37 -22.30 20.47
N ASP A 490 -10.37 -23.01 20.94
CA ASP A 490 -10.78 -24.33 20.46
C ASP A 490 -12.27 -24.30 20.03
N HIS A 491 -12.90 -25.45 19.79
CA HIS A 491 -14.29 -25.54 19.36
C HIS A 491 -15.29 -25.02 20.40
N THR A 492 -15.09 -25.35 21.68
CA THR A 492 -16.03 -24.99 22.77
C THR A 492 -15.36 -24.31 23.96
N THR A 493 -14.08 -23.95 23.82
CA THR A 493 -13.30 -23.29 24.88
C THR A 493 -12.42 -22.18 24.30
N ILE A 494 -12.13 -21.17 25.11
CA ILE A 494 -11.12 -20.14 24.85
C ILE A 494 -10.28 -20.02 26.12
N THR A 495 -8.98 -20.29 26.00
CA THR A 495 -8.00 -20.07 27.06
C THR A 495 -7.37 -18.70 26.88
N LEU A 496 -7.58 -17.84 27.88
CA LEU A 496 -7.04 -16.49 27.98
C LEU A 496 -5.78 -16.49 28.85
N SER A 497 -4.79 -15.66 28.51
CA SER A 497 -3.60 -15.41 29.32
C SER A 497 -3.21 -13.94 29.32
N TRP A 498 -2.65 -13.46 30.42
CA TRP A 498 -2.20 -12.08 30.62
C TRP A 498 -1.05 -12.02 31.62
N LYS A 499 -0.31 -10.91 31.61
CA LYS A 499 0.66 -10.57 32.64
C LYS A 499 -0.03 -9.75 33.74
N ASP A 500 0.36 -10.06 34.96
CA ASP A 500 -0.03 -9.34 36.16
C ASP A 500 0.89 -8.13 36.38
N TYR A 501 0.31 -7.04 36.86
CA TYR A 501 0.98 -5.77 37.17
C TYR A 501 0.65 -5.22 38.54
N SER A 502 -0.24 -5.89 39.25
CA SER A 502 -0.66 -5.49 40.58
C SER A 502 0.04 -6.41 41.58
N ASP A 503 0.44 -5.82 42.73
CA ASP A 503 0.81 -6.55 43.94
C ASP A 503 -0.23 -6.30 45.06
N GLU A 504 -1.30 -5.54 44.77
CA GLU A 504 -2.32 -5.03 45.72
C GLU A 504 -3.75 -5.48 45.40
N GLU A 505 -3.94 -6.43 44.48
CA GLU A 505 -5.24 -6.99 44.13
C GLU A 505 -5.67 -8.09 45.10
N GLU A 506 -6.98 -8.28 45.23
CA GLU A 506 -7.55 -9.48 45.85
C GLU A 506 -8.01 -10.49 44.79
N GLY A 507 -7.99 -10.08 43.51
CA GLY A 507 -8.28 -10.92 42.36
C GLY A 507 -8.64 -10.11 41.11
N TYR A 508 -9.23 -10.80 40.13
CA TYR A 508 -9.70 -10.20 38.87
C TYR A 508 -11.16 -10.53 38.58
N ILE A 509 -11.81 -9.65 37.84
CA ILE A 509 -13.14 -9.87 37.27
C ILE A 509 -12.98 -9.95 35.75
N LEU A 510 -13.21 -11.15 35.21
CA LEU A 510 -13.24 -11.42 33.78
C LEU A 510 -14.68 -11.30 33.29
N GLU A 511 -14.87 -10.49 32.25
CA GLU A 511 -16.15 -10.30 31.59
C GLU A 511 -16.10 -10.73 30.13
N GLN A 512 -17.24 -11.24 29.65
CA GLN A 512 -17.45 -11.75 28.29
C GLN A 512 -18.71 -11.15 27.69
N ARG A 513 -18.72 -10.97 26.37
CA ARG A 513 -19.92 -10.84 25.55
C ARG A 513 -19.78 -11.69 24.28
N ASP A 514 -20.90 -12.03 23.66
CA ASP A 514 -20.93 -12.40 22.24
C ASP A 514 -20.94 -11.13 21.35
N ALA A 515 -20.96 -11.31 20.03
CA ALA A 515 -20.92 -10.23 19.05
C ALA A 515 -22.15 -9.28 19.05
N GLN A 516 -23.20 -9.54 19.82
CA GLN A 516 -24.40 -8.69 19.92
C GLN A 516 -24.80 -8.32 21.35
N GLY A 517 -24.16 -8.92 22.37
CA GLY A 517 -24.49 -8.76 23.77
C GLY A 517 -23.79 -7.61 24.49
N THR A 518 -24.15 -7.45 25.77
CA THR A 518 -23.43 -6.63 26.75
C THR A 518 -22.42 -7.48 27.51
N PHE A 519 -21.34 -6.88 27.99
CA PHE A 519 -20.39 -7.58 28.87
C PHE A 519 -21.05 -8.04 30.17
N ALA A 520 -20.80 -9.29 30.56
CA ALA A 520 -21.24 -9.89 31.81
C ALA A 520 -20.06 -10.62 32.48
N GLU A 521 -20.03 -10.65 33.82
CA GLU A 521 -19.04 -11.41 34.59
C GLU A 521 -19.16 -12.91 34.27
N VAL A 522 -18.07 -13.49 33.77
CA VAL A 522 -17.94 -14.93 33.49
C VAL A 522 -17.10 -15.63 34.55
N ALA A 523 -16.12 -14.93 35.15
CA ALA A 523 -15.34 -15.46 36.26
C ALA A 523 -14.82 -14.37 37.19
N LYS A 524 -14.82 -14.67 38.48
CA LYS A 524 -14.07 -13.95 39.51
C LYS A 524 -12.87 -14.80 39.94
N LEU A 525 -11.68 -14.31 39.65
CA LEU A 525 -10.41 -15.04 39.72
C LEU A 525 -9.61 -14.61 40.95
N PRO A 526 -8.84 -15.50 41.59
CA PRO A 526 -8.01 -15.12 42.74
C PRO A 526 -6.80 -14.25 42.34
N VAL A 527 -6.23 -13.60 43.35
CA VAL A 527 -4.93 -12.90 43.34
C VAL A 527 -3.85 -13.67 42.54
N ASN A 528 -2.97 -12.96 41.81
CA ASN A 528 -1.89 -13.53 40.97
C ASN A 528 -2.35 -14.51 39.84
N THR A 529 -3.63 -14.58 39.49
CA THR A 529 -4.09 -15.37 38.34
C THR A 529 -3.66 -14.73 37.02
N THR A 530 -2.93 -15.48 36.19
CA THR A 530 -2.41 -15.04 34.87
C THR A 530 -3.01 -15.78 33.67
N SER A 531 -3.94 -16.72 33.90
CA SER A 531 -4.68 -17.38 32.82
C SER A 531 -6.02 -17.95 33.29
N HIS A 532 -6.97 -18.08 32.37
CA HIS A 532 -8.27 -18.71 32.61
C HIS A 532 -8.87 -19.31 31.33
N THR A 533 -9.48 -20.50 31.43
CA THR A 533 -10.18 -21.14 30.31
C THR A 533 -11.68 -21.01 30.46
N VAL A 534 -12.29 -20.20 29.60
CA VAL A 534 -13.74 -20.15 29.45
C VAL A 534 -14.21 -21.36 28.63
N SER A 535 -15.25 -22.04 29.09
CA SER A 535 -15.78 -23.29 28.51
C SER A 535 -17.24 -23.14 28.08
N ASP A 536 -17.82 -24.22 27.54
CA ASP A 536 -19.22 -24.31 27.08
C ASP A 536 -19.61 -23.25 26.02
N LEU A 537 -18.62 -22.81 25.23
CA LEU A 537 -18.79 -21.86 24.15
C LEU A 537 -19.34 -22.53 22.88
N THR A 538 -20.06 -21.77 22.06
CA THR A 538 -20.60 -22.25 20.79
C THR A 538 -19.50 -22.23 19.71
N PRO A 539 -19.30 -23.32 18.94
CA PRO A 539 -18.33 -23.35 17.84
C PRO A 539 -18.62 -22.34 16.72
N GLY A 540 -17.59 -21.63 16.26
CA GLY A 540 -17.69 -20.64 15.18
C GLY A 540 -18.25 -19.27 15.57
N VAL A 541 -18.34 -18.96 16.88
CA VAL A 541 -18.88 -17.70 17.39
C VAL A 541 -17.75 -16.79 17.85
N LEU A 542 -17.84 -15.50 17.47
CA LEU A 542 -16.97 -14.44 17.94
C LEU A 542 -17.39 -14.01 19.35
N TYR A 543 -16.44 -14.06 20.28
CA TYR A 543 -16.58 -13.57 21.65
C TYR A 543 -15.62 -12.40 21.88
N ALA A 544 -16.02 -11.49 22.75
CA ALA A 544 -15.17 -10.40 23.21
C ALA A 544 -15.00 -10.49 24.73
N PHE A 545 -13.75 -10.34 25.19
CA PHE A 545 -13.36 -10.44 26.59
C PHE A 545 -12.73 -9.14 27.07
N ARG A 546 -12.94 -8.80 28.36
CA ARG A 546 -12.22 -7.74 29.06
C ARG A 546 -11.98 -8.14 30.52
N LEU A 547 -10.90 -7.67 31.11
CA LEU A 547 -10.45 -8.07 32.45
C LEU A 547 -10.12 -6.83 33.28
N LYS A 548 -10.46 -6.83 34.57
CA LYS A 548 -10.00 -5.81 35.54
C LYS A 548 -9.51 -6.48 36.83
N ALA A 549 -8.54 -5.88 37.50
CA ALA A 549 -8.19 -6.21 38.88
C ALA A 549 -9.18 -5.54 39.85
N TYR A 550 -9.36 -6.11 41.03
CA TYR A 550 -10.11 -5.49 42.13
C TYR A 550 -9.46 -5.75 43.49
N ASN A 551 -9.70 -4.87 44.46
CA ASN A 551 -9.51 -5.15 45.88
C ASN A 551 -10.72 -4.64 46.68
N THR A 552 -10.64 -4.61 48.02
CA THR A 552 -11.73 -4.16 48.89
C THR A 552 -12.11 -2.68 48.76
N THR A 553 -11.25 -1.84 48.19
CA THR A 553 -11.45 -0.37 48.15
C THR A 553 -11.58 0.20 46.74
N THR A 554 -11.03 -0.45 45.71
CA THR A 554 -11.03 0.05 44.34
C THR A 554 -10.99 -1.08 43.29
N GLU A 555 -11.28 -0.71 42.04
CA GLU A 555 -11.11 -1.55 40.86
C GLU A 555 -10.13 -0.88 39.89
N SER A 556 -9.40 -1.66 39.09
CA SER A 556 -8.63 -1.10 37.97
C SER A 556 -9.57 -0.65 36.83
N VAL A 557 -9.06 0.12 35.88
CA VAL A 557 -9.70 0.17 34.55
C VAL A 557 -9.70 -1.23 33.92
N TYR A 558 -10.61 -1.47 32.98
CA TYR A 558 -10.55 -2.70 32.18
C TYR A 558 -9.34 -2.68 31.24
N SER A 559 -8.80 -3.87 30.96
CA SER A 559 -7.93 -4.15 29.83
C SER A 559 -8.58 -3.69 28.51
N ASP A 560 -7.78 -3.58 27.46
CA ASP A 560 -8.33 -3.51 26.11
C ASP A 560 -9.17 -4.76 25.80
N VAL A 561 -10.16 -4.60 24.92
CA VAL A 561 -11.10 -5.66 24.55
C VAL A 561 -10.44 -6.64 23.59
N LEU A 562 -10.34 -7.90 23.99
CA LEU A 562 -9.85 -8.97 23.13
C LEU A 562 -11.01 -9.66 22.43
N GLU A 563 -11.07 -9.59 21.10
CA GLU A 563 -12.06 -10.30 20.29
C GLU A 563 -11.45 -11.56 19.66
N VAL A 564 -12.08 -12.71 19.87
CA VAL A 564 -11.58 -14.03 19.44
C VAL A 564 -12.75 -14.99 19.16
N ALA A 565 -12.67 -15.71 18.04
CA ALA A 565 -13.68 -16.68 17.65
C ALA A 565 -13.30 -18.11 18.03
N THR A 566 -14.28 -18.90 18.48
CA THR A 566 -14.13 -20.35 18.62
C THR A 566 -13.98 -21.03 17.26
N LYS A 567 -13.28 -22.16 17.20
CA LYS A 567 -13.11 -22.93 15.96
C LYS A 567 -14.44 -23.59 15.54
N ARG A 568 -14.80 -23.53 14.26
CA ARG A 568 -15.97 -24.27 13.74
C ARG A 568 -15.76 -25.78 13.87
N LEU A 569 -16.85 -26.53 14.04
CA LEU A 569 -16.78 -28.00 13.97
C LEU A 569 -16.42 -28.44 12.55
N LEU A 570 -15.45 -29.34 12.42
CA LEU A 570 -15.13 -30.01 11.16
C LEU A 570 -16.32 -30.89 10.74
N VAL A 571 -16.81 -30.68 9.52
CA VAL A 571 -17.90 -31.45 8.90
C VAL A 571 -17.41 -32.10 7.60
N ALA A 572 -18.19 -33.05 7.07
CA ALA A 572 -17.92 -33.60 5.73
C ALA A 572 -18.01 -32.49 4.66
N PRO A 573 -17.20 -32.55 3.58
CA PRO A 573 -17.28 -31.57 2.50
C PRO A 573 -18.66 -31.53 1.83
N ASP A 574 -19.01 -30.38 1.25
CA ASP A 574 -20.13 -30.28 0.32
C ASP A 574 -19.84 -31.05 -0.98
N GLN A 575 -20.90 -31.40 -1.72
CA GLN A 575 -20.74 -31.97 -3.07
C GLN A 575 -20.17 -30.93 -4.05
N CYS A 576 -19.34 -31.38 -4.98
CA CYS A 576 -18.88 -30.51 -6.06
C CYS A 576 -20.05 -30.15 -7.01
N ILE A 577 -20.04 -28.91 -7.50
CA ILE A 577 -21.06 -28.30 -8.36
C ILE A 577 -20.40 -27.58 -9.55
N GLU A 578 -21.20 -26.95 -10.41
CA GLU A 578 -20.75 -26.16 -11.57
C GLU A 578 -19.72 -26.89 -12.46
N PRO A 579 -20.06 -28.06 -13.03
CA PRO A 579 -19.16 -28.81 -13.90
C PRO A 579 -18.90 -28.09 -15.22
N PHE A 580 -17.64 -28.08 -15.63
CA PHE A 580 -17.21 -27.88 -17.01
C PHE A 580 -16.48 -29.14 -17.51
N PRO A 581 -16.77 -29.67 -18.72
CA PRO A 581 -17.85 -29.26 -19.62
C PRO A 581 -19.22 -29.34 -18.95
N GLU A 582 -20.14 -28.46 -19.36
CA GLU A 582 -21.50 -28.42 -18.82
C GLU A 582 -22.21 -29.77 -19.00
N ILE A 583 -23.24 -30.00 -18.17
CA ILE A 583 -23.99 -31.27 -18.18
C ILE A 583 -24.60 -31.50 -19.57
N ASP A 584 -24.23 -32.64 -20.17
CA ASP A 584 -24.62 -33.08 -21.50
C ASP A 584 -24.17 -32.14 -22.65
N ALA A 585 -23.12 -31.35 -22.42
CA ALA A 585 -22.48 -30.53 -23.45
C ALA A 585 -21.96 -31.37 -24.63
N ILE A 586 -21.97 -30.79 -25.83
CA ILE A 586 -21.46 -31.40 -27.06
C ILE A 586 -20.20 -30.64 -27.51
N LEU A 587 -19.07 -31.34 -27.63
CA LEU A 587 -17.77 -30.79 -28.03
C LEU A 587 -17.36 -31.32 -29.41
N SER A 588 -17.14 -30.43 -30.37
CA SER A 588 -16.84 -30.79 -31.76
C SER A 588 -15.35 -30.68 -32.08
N PHE A 589 -14.71 -31.77 -32.55
CA PHE A 589 -13.32 -31.78 -33.01
C PHE A 589 -13.00 -33.02 -33.86
N ASN A 590 -11.94 -32.97 -34.67
CA ASN A 590 -11.63 -34.02 -35.66
C ASN A 590 -10.56 -35.04 -35.22
N ALA A 591 -9.89 -34.82 -34.09
CA ALA A 591 -8.87 -35.71 -33.53
C ALA A 591 -8.80 -35.60 -32.00
N SER A 592 -8.21 -36.58 -31.32
CA SER A 592 -8.21 -36.69 -29.85
C SER A 592 -7.66 -35.44 -29.13
N LYS A 593 -8.52 -34.73 -28.41
CA LYS A 593 -8.23 -33.43 -27.79
C LYS A 593 -8.10 -33.55 -26.28
N ASP A 594 -7.27 -32.70 -25.69
CA ASP A 594 -7.18 -32.55 -24.24
C ASP A 594 -8.31 -31.62 -23.77
N ILE A 595 -9.23 -32.15 -22.95
CA ILE A 595 -10.41 -31.46 -22.45
C ILE A 595 -10.21 -31.16 -20.97
N THR A 596 -10.29 -29.89 -20.59
CA THR A 596 -10.31 -29.50 -19.18
C THR A 596 -11.64 -29.89 -18.56
N LEU A 597 -11.58 -30.69 -17.50
CA LEU A 597 -12.65 -30.86 -16.53
C LEU A 597 -12.43 -29.85 -15.39
N SER A 598 -13.44 -29.11 -14.95
CA SER A 598 -13.35 -28.26 -13.76
C SER A 598 -14.66 -28.16 -12.99
N TRP A 599 -14.58 -27.86 -11.71
CA TRP A 599 -15.71 -27.85 -10.79
C TRP A 599 -15.54 -26.78 -9.71
N LYS A 600 -16.61 -26.53 -8.96
CA LYS A 600 -16.62 -25.69 -7.77
C LYS A 600 -16.99 -26.54 -6.55
N ASN A 601 -16.54 -26.13 -5.38
CA ASN A 601 -16.95 -26.68 -4.09
C ASN A 601 -17.14 -25.52 -3.11
N GLU A 602 -18.21 -25.51 -2.33
CA GLU A 602 -18.57 -24.40 -1.43
C GLU A 602 -18.28 -24.69 0.05
N THR A 603 -17.58 -25.79 0.35
CA THR A 603 -17.16 -26.13 1.72
C THR A 603 -16.41 -24.94 2.34
N HIS A 604 -16.92 -24.42 3.45
CA HIS A 604 -16.33 -23.28 4.13
C HIS A 604 -14.88 -23.58 4.54
N PRO A 605 -13.89 -22.66 4.35
CA PRO A 605 -12.49 -22.92 4.67
C PRO A 605 -12.24 -23.43 6.10
N ASP A 606 -12.93 -22.85 7.09
CA ASP A 606 -12.89 -23.28 8.51
C ASP A 606 -13.35 -24.74 8.75
N ASN A 607 -14.08 -25.36 7.81
CA ASN A 607 -14.51 -26.77 7.91
C ASN A 607 -13.41 -27.75 7.47
N GLY A 608 -12.28 -27.25 6.94
CA GLY A 608 -11.08 -28.00 6.57
C GLY A 608 -10.61 -27.76 5.14
N VAL A 609 -9.32 -28.04 4.89
CA VAL A 609 -8.78 -28.11 3.52
C VAL A 609 -9.50 -29.23 2.76
N THR A 610 -10.08 -28.88 1.61
CA THR A 610 -10.75 -29.84 0.73
C THR A 610 -9.81 -30.27 -0.39
N THR A 611 -9.65 -31.58 -0.56
CA THR A 611 -8.94 -32.21 -1.69
C THR A 611 -9.91 -33.05 -2.51
N TYR A 612 -9.55 -33.37 -3.75
CA TYR A 612 -10.45 -33.96 -4.73
C TYR A 612 -9.88 -35.23 -5.34
N LYS A 613 -10.75 -36.20 -5.62
CA LYS A 613 -10.46 -37.32 -6.52
C LYS A 613 -11.40 -37.29 -7.73
N VAL A 614 -10.81 -37.23 -8.91
CA VAL A 614 -11.54 -37.12 -10.18
C VAL A 614 -11.61 -38.49 -10.83
N TYR A 615 -12.80 -38.89 -11.26
CA TYR A 615 -13.07 -40.15 -11.93
C TYR A 615 -13.67 -39.89 -13.31
N ALA A 616 -13.26 -40.63 -14.34
CA ALA A 616 -13.82 -40.51 -15.68
C ALA A 616 -13.87 -41.88 -16.41
N GLY A 617 -14.71 -41.97 -17.45
CA GLY A 617 -14.81 -43.16 -18.29
C GLY A 617 -15.87 -43.01 -19.39
N THR A 618 -15.91 -43.93 -20.35
CA THR A 618 -16.93 -43.95 -21.43
C THR A 618 -18.20 -44.72 -21.06
N GLU A 619 -18.28 -45.25 -19.84
CA GLU A 619 -19.41 -46.01 -19.31
C GLU A 619 -19.84 -45.43 -17.95
N LYS A 620 -21.10 -44.99 -17.81
CA LYS A 620 -21.60 -44.28 -16.60
C LYS A 620 -21.34 -45.01 -15.27
N ASN A 621 -21.34 -46.34 -15.29
CA ASN A 621 -21.20 -47.18 -14.10
C ASN A 621 -19.75 -47.69 -13.89
N LYS A 622 -18.79 -47.25 -14.70
CA LYS A 622 -17.41 -47.76 -14.70
C LYS A 622 -16.44 -46.60 -14.97
N LEU A 623 -16.22 -45.80 -13.93
CA LEU A 623 -15.31 -44.67 -13.93
C LEU A 623 -13.99 -45.05 -13.27
N GLU A 624 -12.87 -44.66 -13.86
CA GLU A 624 -11.52 -44.88 -13.35
C GLU A 624 -10.97 -43.57 -12.76
N CYS A 625 -10.13 -43.65 -11.72
CA CYS A 625 -9.59 -42.46 -11.05
C CYS A 625 -8.47 -41.86 -11.90
N ILE A 626 -8.73 -40.69 -12.50
CA ILE A 626 -7.80 -40.01 -13.41
C ILE A 626 -6.90 -38.98 -12.71
N SER A 627 -7.22 -38.58 -11.47
CA SER A 627 -6.35 -37.73 -10.63
C SER A 627 -5.23 -38.50 -9.93
N GLY A 628 -5.15 -39.83 -10.08
CA GLY A 628 -4.14 -40.68 -9.43
C GLY A 628 -4.58 -41.22 -8.07
N ALA A 629 -3.61 -41.78 -7.33
CA ALA A 629 -3.87 -42.44 -6.04
C ALA A 629 -4.12 -41.45 -4.88
N GLU A 630 -3.45 -40.31 -4.92
CA GLU A 630 -3.55 -39.22 -3.95
C GLU A 630 -4.69 -38.27 -4.34
N ALA A 631 -5.19 -37.48 -3.38
CA ALA A 631 -6.20 -36.45 -3.65
C ALA A 631 -5.50 -35.11 -3.92
N GLN A 632 -6.03 -34.32 -4.86
CA GLN A 632 -5.43 -33.07 -5.33
C GLN A 632 -6.18 -31.84 -4.80
N GLU A 633 -5.49 -30.73 -4.57
CA GLU A 633 -6.12 -29.44 -4.22
C GLU A 633 -6.71 -28.71 -5.44
N ALA A 634 -6.24 -29.04 -6.66
CA ALA A 634 -6.68 -28.38 -7.88
C ALA A 634 -8.14 -28.69 -8.22
N THR A 635 -8.92 -27.65 -8.52
CA THR A 635 -10.33 -27.71 -8.94
C THR A 635 -10.52 -27.95 -10.45
N SER A 636 -9.46 -28.41 -11.13
CA SER A 636 -9.50 -28.81 -12.53
C SER A 636 -8.53 -29.95 -12.83
N LEU A 637 -8.78 -30.67 -13.92
CA LEU A 637 -7.95 -31.77 -14.42
C LEU A 637 -8.18 -31.98 -15.92
N THR A 638 -7.15 -32.37 -16.67
CA THR A 638 -7.26 -32.64 -18.11
C THR A 638 -7.61 -34.10 -18.39
N LEU A 639 -8.59 -34.33 -19.28
CA LEU A 639 -8.97 -35.63 -19.81
C LEU A 639 -8.70 -35.68 -21.33
N LYS A 640 -7.95 -36.68 -21.81
CA LYS A 640 -7.80 -36.93 -23.24
C LYS A 640 -9.07 -37.56 -23.80
N ALA A 641 -9.74 -36.86 -24.71
CA ALA A 641 -11.01 -37.30 -25.29
C ALA A 641 -10.92 -37.47 -26.81
N ASP A 642 -11.23 -38.67 -27.31
CA ASP A 642 -11.47 -38.94 -28.73
C ASP A 642 -12.83 -38.36 -29.19
N PRO A 643 -12.99 -38.03 -30.49
CA PRO A 643 -14.27 -37.61 -31.06
C PRO A 643 -15.31 -38.74 -31.12
N SER A 644 -16.58 -38.38 -31.26
CA SER A 644 -17.72 -39.31 -31.41
C SER A 644 -17.88 -40.30 -30.24
N LYS A 645 -17.64 -39.85 -29.00
CA LYS A 645 -17.79 -40.64 -27.77
C LYS A 645 -18.56 -39.86 -26.69
N THR A 646 -19.27 -40.57 -25.81
CA THR A 646 -19.79 -39.98 -24.57
C THR A 646 -18.82 -40.29 -23.44
N TYR A 647 -18.50 -39.28 -22.64
CA TYR A 647 -17.72 -39.40 -21.41
C TYR A 647 -18.60 -39.10 -20.21
N TYR A 648 -18.41 -39.88 -19.15
CA TYR A 648 -18.99 -39.68 -17.84
C TYR A 648 -17.87 -39.38 -16.86
N TRP A 649 -18.10 -38.48 -15.91
CA TRP A 649 -17.10 -38.11 -14.92
C TRP A 649 -17.72 -37.66 -13.58
N ARG A 650 -16.93 -37.72 -12.51
CA ARG A 650 -17.34 -37.41 -11.13
C ARG A 650 -16.16 -36.84 -10.36
N VAL A 651 -16.43 -35.97 -9.39
CA VAL A 651 -15.45 -35.49 -8.42
C VAL A 651 -15.90 -35.83 -7.01
N ASP A 652 -15.08 -36.59 -6.29
CA ASP A 652 -15.29 -36.87 -4.87
C ASP A 652 -14.45 -35.89 -4.05
N ALA A 653 -15.06 -35.22 -3.06
CA ALA A 653 -14.39 -34.25 -2.20
C ALA A 653 -14.02 -34.87 -0.84
N LEU A 654 -12.86 -34.51 -0.29
CA LEU A 654 -12.32 -35.05 0.96
C LEU A 654 -11.85 -33.92 1.88
N ASN A 655 -12.21 -33.95 3.17
CA ASN A 655 -11.67 -33.03 4.17
C ASN A 655 -10.34 -33.53 4.79
N VAL A 656 -9.78 -32.75 5.72
CA VAL A 656 -8.55 -33.08 6.48
C VAL A 656 -8.61 -34.36 7.32
N LYS A 657 -9.79 -34.95 7.53
CA LYS A 657 -9.97 -36.27 8.18
C LYS A 657 -10.07 -37.43 7.18
N ASN A 658 -9.96 -37.16 5.87
CA ASN A 658 -10.28 -38.07 4.77
C ASN A 658 -11.75 -38.54 4.74
N GLU A 659 -12.68 -37.77 5.31
CA GLU A 659 -14.12 -38.04 5.15
C GLU A 659 -14.52 -37.67 3.72
N VAL A 660 -15.12 -38.62 3.00
CA VAL A 660 -15.38 -38.52 1.55
C VAL A 660 -16.84 -38.19 1.27
N THR A 661 -17.06 -37.09 0.55
CA THR A 661 -18.35 -36.76 -0.07
C THR A 661 -18.30 -37.09 -1.55
N THR A 662 -18.99 -38.18 -1.94
CA THR A 662 -19.09 -38.61 -3.34
C THR A 662 -19.91 -37.62 -4.18
N GLY A 663 -19.36 -37.19 -5.31
CA GLY A 663 -20.00 -36.23 -6.21
C GLY A 663 -21.09 -36.81 -7.09
N THR A 664 -21.74 -35.95 -7.87
CA THR A 664 -22.67 -36.38 -8.93
C THR A 664 -21.88 -36.86 -10.16
N VAL A 665 -22.39 -37.87 -10.88
CA VAL A 665 -21.83 -38.28 -12.18
C VAL A 665 -22.42 -37.41 -13.28
N TRP A 666 -21.57 -36.57 -13.88
CA TRP A 666 -21.87 -35.71 -15.02
C TRP A 666 -21.48 -36.40 -16.33
N SER A 667 -21.96 -35.85 -17.46
CA SER A 667 -21.66 -36.35 -18.81
C SER A 667 -21.38 -35.21 -19.78
N PHE A 668 -20.60 -35.51 -20.81
CA PHE A 668 -20.50 -34.72 -22.05
C PHE A 668 -20.30 -35.65 -23.25
N MET A 669 -20.65 -35.18 -24.44
CA MET A 669 -20.47 -35.88 -25.71
C MET A 669 -19.41 -35.17 -26.55
N THR A 670 -18.62 -35.94 -27.30
CA THR A 670 -17.75 -35.45 -28.35
C THR A 670 -18.30 -35.86 -29.71
N GLN A 671 -18.07 -35.05 -30.74
CA GLN A 671 -18.47 -35.34 -32.12
C GLN A 671 -17.44 -34.79 -33.11
N THR A 672 -17.52 -35.22 -34.37
CA THR A 672 -16.76 -34.62 -35.49
C THR A 672 -17.19 -33.16 -35.71
N LEU A 673 -16.27 -32.30 -36.15
CA LEU A 673 -16.55 -30.89 -36.46
C LEU A 673 -17.00 -30.74 -37.93
N ASP A 674 -18.27 -30.39 -38.13
CA ASP A 674 -18.83 -30.07 -39.45
C ASP A 674 -18.16 -28.81 -40.05
N ALA A 675 -17.82 -28.84 -41.33
CA ALA A 675 -17.21 -27.71 -42.02
C ALA A 675 -18.26 -26.69 -42.49
N LYS A 676 -18.05 -25.40 -42.19
CA LYS A 676 -18.89 -24.31 -42.72
C LYS A 676 -18.71 -24.13 -44.23
N GLU A 677 -19.82 -24.02 -44.95
CA GLU A 677 -19.85 -23.73 -46.39
C GLU A 677 -19.60 -22.21 -46.63
N PRO A 678 -18.75 -21.80 -47.58
CA PRO A 678 -18.55 -20.39 -47.93
C PRO A 678 -19.72 -19.84 -48.76
N VAL A 679 -20.13 -18.61 -48.47
CA VAL A 679 -21.15 -17.86 -49.25
C VAL A 679 -20.56 -17.18 -50.50
N MET A 680 -19.24 -17.15 -50.64
CA MET A 680 -18.51 -16.77 -51.86
C MET A 680 -17.21 -17.57 -51.90
N TYR A 681 -16.87 -18.13 -53.06
CA TYR A 681 -15.58 -18.75 -53.31
C TYR A 681 -15.08 -18.37 -54.71
N LEU A 682 -13.88 -17.81 -54.78
CA LEU A 682 -13.12 -17.59 -56.01
C LEU A 682 -11.84 -18.42 -55.93
N SER A 683 -11.69 -19.39 -56.83
CA SER A 683 -10.45 -20.18 -56.88
C SER A 683 -9.31 -19.40 -57.56
N LEU A 684 -9.64 -18.52 -58.52
CA LEU A 684 -8.68 -17.73 -59.31
C LEU A 684 -7.84 -18.55 -60.32
N ASP A 685 -8.22 -19.80 -60.60
CA ASP A 685 -7.60 -20.69 -61.58
C ASP A 685 -7.92 -20.32 -63.03
N GLY A 686 -7.41 -19.17 -63.49
CA GLY A 686 -7.69 -18.67 -64.85
C GLY A 686 -9.13 -18.18 -65.07
N THR A 687 -10.02 -18.33 -64.08
CA THR A 687 -11.42 -17.89 -64.13
C THR A 687 -11.80 -17.08 -62.89
N LEU A 688 -12.68 -16.10 -63.10
CA LEU A 688 -13.22 -15.23 -62.05
C LEU A 688 -14.62 -15.68 -61.59
N LYS A 689 -14.93 -16.97 -61.78
CA LYS A 689 -16.25 -17.51 -61.43
C LYS A 689 -16.43 -17.55 -59.92
N ASN A 690 -17.61 -17.15 -59.48
CA ASN A 690 -18.00 -17.23 -58.08
C ASN A 690 -18.77 -18.52 -57.83
N PHE A 691 -18.14 -19.45 -57.12
CA PHE A 691 -18.68 -20.77 -56.80
C PHE A 691 -19.61 -20.74 -55.57
N ALA A 692 -20.43 -19.70 -55.40
CA ALA A 692 -21.37 -19.61 -54.29
C ALA A 692 -22.65 -20.44 -54.52
N ASP A 693 -23.01 -21.34 -53.60
CA ASP A 693 -24.32 -22.01 -53.58
C ASP A 693 -25.40 -21.10 -52.96
N VAL A 694 -25.53 -19.88 -53.48
CA VAL A 694 -26.52 -18.88 -53.04
C VAL A 694 -27.23 -18.27 -54.23
N ALA A 695 -28.56 -18.29 -54.21
CA ALA A 695 -29.39 -17.75 -55.29
C ALA A 695 -29.09 -16.26 -55.53
N GLY A 696 -28.82 -15.91 -56.79
CA GLY A 696 -28.49 -14.54 -57.21
C GLY A 696 -27.01 -14.16 -57.06
N ALA A 697 -26.13 -15.12 -56.71
CA ALA A 697 -24.69 -14.93 -56.79
C ALA A 697 -24.25 -14.45 -58.18
N LYS A 698 -23.21 -13.61 -58.20
CA LYS A 698 -22.60 -13.05 -59.40
C LYS A 698 -21.12 -13.38 -59.42
N ASP A 699 -20.58 -13.58 -60.62
CA ASP A 699 -19.15 -13.76 -60.87
C ASP A 699 -18.36 -12.49 -60.51
N ALA A 700 -17.06 -12.64 -60.28
CA ALA A 700 -16.16 -11.52 -60.04
C ALA A 700 -15.78 -10.82 -61.35
N GLU A 701 -15.56 -9.52 -61.27
CA GLU A 701 -15.14 -8.66 -62.36
C GLU A 701 -13.77 -8.05 -62.03
N LEU A 702 -12.89 -7.91 -63.02
CA LEU A 702 -11.68 -7.11 -62.90
C LEU A 702 -11.98 -5.67 -63.30
N VAL A 703 -11.85 -4.76 -62.34
CA VAL A 703 -11.98 -3.33 -62.58
C VAL A 703 -10.59 -2.78 -62.85
N GLU A 704 -10.40 -2.18 -64.03
CA GLU A 704 -9.14 -1.53 -64.45
C GLU A 704 -7.87 -2.39 -64.22
N LEU A 705 -7.98 -3.72 -64.42
CA LEU A 705 -6.92 -4.71 -64.29
C LEU A 705 -6.93 -5.67 -65.48
N GLU A 706 -5.75 -5.97 -66.01
CA GLU A 706 -5.55 -7.07 -66.95
C GLU A 706 -5.11 -8.33 -66.17
N PRO A 707 -5.75 -9.50 -66.35
CA PRO A 707 -5.45 -10.68 -65.57
C PRO A 707 -4.08 -11.28 -65.91
N THR A 708 -3.20 -11.37 -64.91
CA THR A 708 -1.95 -12.14 -64.98
C THR A 708 -2.03 -13.32 -64.02
N TYR A 709 -2.14 -14.54 -64.54
CA TYR A 709 -2.17 -15.76 -63.71
C TYR A 709 -0.77 -16.37 -63.57
N VAL A 710 -0.41 -16.74 -62.34
CA VAL A 710 0.87 -17.39 -61.99
C VAL A 710 0.61 -18.64 -61.17
N ALA A 711 1.66 -19.41 -60.81
CA ALA A 711 1.49 -20.58 -59.95
C ALA A 711 0.86 -20.20 -58.60
N GLY A 712 -0.31 -20.77 -58.30
CA GLY A 712 -1.06 -20.50 -57.09
C GLY A 712 -0.51 -21.21 -55.85
N LYS A 713 -1.27 -21.15 -54.77
CA LYS A 713 -1.20 -22.11 -53.65
C LYS A 713 -1.78 -23.45 -54.12
N ASN A 714 -2.93 -23.38 -54.80
CA ASN A 714 -3.49 -24.44 -55.63
C ASN A 714 -3.44 -23.95 -57.09
N GLU A 715 -3.25 -24.85 -58.05
CA GLU A 715 -3.26 -24.58 -59.50
C GLU A 715 -2.73 -23.18 -59.95
N GLN A 716 -3.59 -22.17 -60.15
CA GLN A 716 -3.18 -20.81 -60.53
C GLN A 716 -3.72 -19.71 -59.59
N GLY A 717 -2.85 -18.78 -59.18
CA GLY A 717 -3.21 -17.58 -58.44
C GLY A 717 -3.19 -16.34 -59.33
N LEU A 718 -4.00 -15.33 -58.99
CA LEU A 718 -4.04 -14.06 -59.72
C LEU A 718 -2.99 -13.09 -59.17
N LEU A 719 -2.04 -12.69 -60.02
CA LEU A 719 -1.00 -11.71 -59.72
C LEU A 719 -1.51 -10.28 -59.98
N LEU A 720 -1.41 -9.44 -58.95
CA LEU A 720 -1.78 -8.03 -58.99
C LEU A 720 -0.52 -7.17 -59.24
N GLU A 721 -0.11 -7.10 -60.50
CA GLU A 721 0.98 -6.25 -61.00
C GLU A 721 0.45 -4.99 -61.70
N ASN A 722 1.26 -3.92 -61.71
CA ASN A 722 0.97 -2.64 -62.41
C ASN A 722 -0.38 -1.98 -62.05
N VAL A 723 -0.89 -2.26 -60.85
CA VAL A 723 -2.18 -1.82 -60.31
C VAL A 723 -2.25 -0.29 -60.22
N VAL A 724 -3.26 0.34 -60.84
CA VAL A 724 -3.48 1.80 -60.78
C VAL A 724 -4.56 2.18 -59.76
N THR A 725 -4.81 3.48 -59.57
CA THR A 725 -5.83 3.97 -58.64
C THR A 725 -7.23 3.50 -59.05
N GLY A 726 -7.83 2.58 -58.28
CA GLY A 726 -9.16 2.01 -58.54
C GLY A 726 -9.16 0.58 -59.10
N SER A 727 -8.00 0.08 -59.52
CA SER A 727 -7.81 -1.28 -60.03
C SER A 727 -8.07 -2.35 -58.97
N CYS A 728 -9.06 -3.24 -59.12
CA CYS A 728 -9.39 -4.28 -58.12
C CYS A 728 -10.09 -5.51 -58.69
N ILE A 729 -10.12 -6.60 -57.89
CA ILE A 729 -11.08 -7.71 -58.08
C ILE A 729 -12.37 -7.31 -57.37
N SER A 730 -13.48 -7.16 -58.10
CA SER A 730 -14.76 -6.74 -57.56
C SER A 730 -15.81 -7.85 -57.68
N VAL A 731 -16.42 -8.26 -56.57
CA VAL A 731 -17.57 -9.18 -56.59
C VAL A 731 -18.85 -8.37 -56.33
N PRO A 732 -19.75 -8.24 -57.31
CA PRO A 732 -20.97 -7.46 -57.16
C PRO A 732 -21.88 -7.99 -56.03
N TYR A 733 -22.67 -7.09 -55.43
CA TYR A 733 -23.58 -7.46 -54.34
C TYR A 733 -24.66 -8.47 -54.75
N TYR A 734 -24.90 -9.43 -53.84
CA TYR A 734 -26.08 -10.29 -53.75
C TYR A 734 -26.35 -10.60 -52.26
N GLU A 735 -27.58 -11.04 -51.93
CA GLU A 735 -28.04 -11.20 -50.53
C GLU A 735 -27.17 -12.15 -49.68
N GLY A 736 -26.46 -13.11 -50.29
CA GLY A 736 -25.49 -13.97 -49.59
C GLY A 736 -24.33 -13.21 -48.94
N MET A 737 -24.00 -12.03 -49.47
CA MET A 737 -22.94 -11.14 -48.97
C MET A 737 -23.44 -10.05 -48.02
N LYS A 738 -24.65 -10.19 -47.48
CA LYS A 738 -25.28 -9.19 -46.62
C LYS A 738 -24.84 -9.36 -45.17
N PHE A 739 -24.17 -8.36 -44.63
CA PHE A 739 -23.70 -8.33 -43.24
C PHE A 739 -24.67 -7.51 -42.37
N GLU A 740 -25.93 -7.93 -42.31
CA GLU A 740 -26.97 -7.20 -41.60
C GLU A 740 -26.98 -7.50 -40.09
N GLY A 741 -27.17 -6.44 -39.31
CA GLY A 741 -27.69 -6.51 -37.95
C GLY A 741 -28.65 -5.34 -37.74
N GLY A 742 -29.90 -5.65 -37.37
CA GLY A 742 -30.90 -4.63 -37.03
C GLY A 742 -30.43 -3.76 -35.85
N SER A 743 -30.79 -2.47 -35.85
CA SER A 743 -30.37 -1.55 -34.80
C SER A 743 -30.91 -1.96 -33.42
N GLY A 744 -30.06 -2.60 -32.61
CA GLY A 744 -30.32 -2.89 -31.19
C GLY A 744 -30.40 -4.37 -30.81
N THR A 745 -30.46 -5.31 -31.75
CA THR A 745 -30.47 -6.76 -31.44
C THR A 745 -29.17 -7.44 -31.87
N ALA A 746 -28.73 -8.44 -31.11
CA ALA A 746 -27.56 -9.24 -31.45
C ALA A 746 -27.94 -10.28 -32.52
N ASP A 747 -27.85 -9.88 -33.78
CA ASP A 747 -28.07 -10.77 -34.92
C ASP A 747 -26.77 -11.49 -35.30
N PRO A 748 -26.68 -12.83 -35.19
CA PRO A 748 -25.51 -13.59 -35.64
C PRO A 748 -25.21 -13.41 -37.14
N ALA A 749 -26.19 -12.98 -37.94
CA ALA A 749 -26.02 -12.67 -39.36
C ALA A 749 -25.02 -11.53 -39.64
N ALA A 750 -24.69 -10.70 -38.64
CA ALA A 750 -23.70 -9.64 -38.75
C ALA A 750 -22.24 -10.15 -38.64
N SER A 751 -22.03 -11.38 -38.15
CA SER A 751 -20.73 -12.02 -38.11
C SER A 751 -20.32 -12.49 -39.52
N PHE A 752 -19.03 -12.38 -39.84
CA PHE A 752 -18.48 -12.88 -41.11
C PHE A 752 -17.01 -13.26 -40.95
N SER A 753 -16.53 -14.11 -41.84
CA SER A 753 -15.12 -14.49 -41.91
C SER A 753 -14.62 -14.44 -43.35
N VAL A 754 -13.48 -13.79 -43.59
CA VAL A 754 -12.79 -13.76 -44.90
C VAL A 754 -11.53 -14.59 -44.77
N SER A 755 -11.35 -15.57 -45.66
CA SER A 755 -10.17 -16.42 -45.79
C SER A 755 -9.53 -16.17 -47.15
N MET A 756 -8.21 -16.10 -47.20
CA MET A 756 -7.44 -15.92 -48.43
C MET A 756 -6.03 -16.51 -48.29
N TRP A 757 -5.48 -16.97 -49.41
CA TRP A 757 -4.05 -17.21 -49.53
C TRP A 757 -3.39 -16.00 -50.17
N VAL A 758 -2.29 -15.54 -49.56
CA VAL A 758 -1.54 -14.37 -50.03
C VAL A 758 -0.07 -14.72 -50.24
N LYS A 759 0.52 -14.11 -51.25
CA LYS A 759 1.97 -14.16 -51.50
C LYS A 759 2.42 -12.82 -52.06
N SER A 760 3.48 -12.24 -51.48
CA SER A 760 4.09 -11.00 -51.97
C SER A 760 5.60 -11.15 -52.00
N ASP A 761 6.27 -10.56 -52.97
CA ASP A 761 7.72 -10.70 -53.21
C ASP A 761 8.67 -10.09 -52.15
N GLY A 762 8.13 -9.59 -51.03
CA GLY A 762 8.87 -8.88 -49.99
C GLY A 762 8.98 -7.36 -50.19
N SER A 763 8.48 -6.83 -51.30
CA SER A 763 8.43 -5.37 -51.59
C SER A 763 7.06 -4.73 -51.36
N CYS A 764 6.06 -5.51 -50.96
CA CYS A 764 4.69 -5.06 -50.77
C CYS A 764 4.45 -4.35 -49.41
N PRO A 765 3.65 -3.27 -49.36
CA PRO A 765 3.04 -2.57 -50.49
C PRO A 765 3.92 -1.45 -51.07
N VAL A 766 3.60 -1.02 -52.29
CA VAL A 766 4.10 0.23 -52.87
C VAL A 766 3.80 1.38 -51.90
N ASP A 767 4.81 2.18 -51.56
CA ASP A 767 4.76 3.29 -50.59
C ASP A 767 4.23 2.91 -49.17
N GLY A 768 4.23 1.63 -48.82
CA GLY A 768 3.88 1.15 -47.49
C GLY A 768 2.39 1.14 -47.16
N LYS A 769 1.50 1.19 -48.18
CA LYS A 769 0.05 1.17 -48.02
C LYS A 769 -0.67 0.26 -49.02
N GLY A 770 -1.67 -0.49 -48.56
CA GLY A 770 -2.44 -1.39 -49.44
C GLY A 770 -3.70 -1.96 -48.79
N PHE A 771 -4.63 -2.49 -49.58
CA PHE A 771 -5.80 -3.24 -49.06
C PHE A 771 -5.80 -4.69 -49.57
N LEU A 772 -5.93 -5.65 -48.66
CA LEU A 772 -6.15 -7.06 -49.02
C LEU A 772 -7.60 -7.29 -49.43
N PHE A 773 -8.54 -6.74 -48.66
CA PHE A 773 -9.95 -6.67 -49.01
C PHE A 773 -10.65 -5.48 -48.36
N HIS A 774 -11.74 -5.05 -48.97
CA HIS A 774 -12.59 -3.96 -48.49
C HIS A 774 -14.06 -4.19 -48.89
N LYS A 775 -14.98 -3.82 -48.00
CA LYS A 775 -16.43 -3.78 -48.27
C LYS A 775 -17.05 -2.58 -47.55
N GLY A 776 -17.89 -1.81 -48.25
CA GLY A 776 -18.56 -0.62 -47.74
C GLY A 776 -18.08 0.67 -48.43
N THR A 777 -18.15 1.80 -47.74
CA THR A 777 -17.67 3.11 -48.24
C THR A 777 -16.97 3.94 -47.16
N PHE A 778 -15.98 4.75 -47.55
CA PHE A 778 -15.30 5.69 -46.66
C PHE A 778 -16.14 6.98 -46.46
N LYS A 779 -17.07 7.29 -47.36
CA LYS A 779 -18.07 8.36 -47.20
C LYS A 779 -19.44 7.93 -47.72
N ASP A 780 -20.41 7.78 -46.82
CA ASP A 780 -21.83 7.66 -47.18
C ASP A 780 -22.41 9.01 -47.67
N SER A 781 -23.68 9.01 -48.07
CA SER A 781 -24.40 10.21 -48.53
C SER A 781 -24.55 11.32 -47.48
N LYS A 782 -24.12 11.08 -46.23
CA LYS A 782 -24.06 12.05 -45.12
C LYS A 782 -22.61 12.34 -44.68
N GLY A 783 -21.63 11.90 -45.46
CA GLY A 783 -20.20 12.14 -45.23
C GLY A 783 -19.55 11.23 -44.17
N LYS A 784 -20.18 10.12 -43.79
CA LYS A 784 -19.70 9.22 -42.72
C LYS A 784 -19.15 7.90 -43.26
N ALA A 785 -18.04 7.44 -42.69
CA ALA A 785 -17.41 6.16 -43.07
C ALA A 785 -18.20 4.94 -42.52
N ARG A 786 -18.39 3.94 -43.37
CA ARG A 786 -19.05 2.65 -43.09
C ARG A 786 -18.40 1.54 -43.93
N TRP A 787 -17.31 0.96 -43.44
CA TRP A 787 -16.53 -0.04 -44.17
C TRP A 787 -15.84 -1.04 -43.26
N CYS A 788 -15.48 -2.21 -43.78
CA CYS A 788 -14.58 -3.15 -43.13
C CYS A 788 -13.54 -3.64 -44.14
N GLY A 789 -12.36 -4.01 -43.64
CA GLY A 789 -11.29 -4.49 -44.50
C GLY A 789 -10.01 -4.80 -43.74
N ALA A 790 -9.13 -5.54 -44.40
CA ALA A 790 -7.74 -5.69 -43.99
C ALA A 790 -6.88 -4.69 -44.78
N GLU A 791 -6.23 -3.80 -44.03
CA GLU A 791 -5.57 -2.58 -44.49
C GLU A 791 -4.11 -2.61 -44.03
N ILE A 792 -3.18 -2.33 -44.93
CA ILE A 792 -1.76 -2.17 -44.63
C ILE A 792 -1.46 -0.67 -44.58
N ARG A 793 -0.82 -0.20 -43.51
CA ARG A 793 -0.34 1.19 -43.35
C ARG A 793 1.03 1.18 -42.69
N ASN A 794 1.98 1.94 -43.23
CA ASN A 794 3.34 2.07 -42.68
C ASN A 794 4.06 0.72 -42.48
N ASN A 795 3.82 -0.26 -43.36
CA ASN A 795 4.30 -1.66 -43.22
C ASN A 795 3.81 -2.36 -41.94
N GLU A 796 2.57 -2.09 -41.56
CA GLU A 796 1.84 -2.77 -40.50
C GLU A 796 0.48 -3.22 -41.02
N LEU A 797 0.07 -4.45 -40.72
CA LEU A 797 -1.22 -5.00 -41.14
C LEU A 797 -2.27 -4.73 -40.06
N TYR A 798 -3.42 -4.20 -40.47
CA TYR A 798 -4.58 -3.92 -39.65
C TYR A 798 -5.80 -4.68 -40.15
N PHE A 799 -6.72 -5.04 -39.24
CA PHE A 799 -8.08 -5.42 -39.59
C PHE A 799 -9.05 -4.47 -38.90
N ALA A 800 -9.99 -3.89 -39.65
CA ALA A 800 -10.83 -2.80 -39.17
C ALA A 800 -12.29 -2.92 -39.57
N VAL A 801 -13.15 -2.32 -38.73
CA VAL A 801 -14.54 -1.98 -39.05
C VAL A 801 -14.81 -0.53 -38.63
N SER A 802 -15.40 0.24 -39.54
CA SER A 802 -15.81 1.63 -39.31
C SER A 802 -17.33 1.74 -39.35
N GLN A 803 -17.90 2.45 -38.37
CA GLN A 803 -19.32 2.73 -38.28
C GLN A 803 -19.56 4.21 -38.02
N ASN A 804 -20.28 4.88 -38.93
CA ASN A 804 -20.67 6.29 -38.81
C ASN A 804 -19.49 7.25 -38.56
N GLY A 805 -18.28 6.89 -38.98
CA GLY A 805 -17.02 7.63 -38.73
C GLY A 805 -16.19 7.14 -37.54
N THR A 806 -16.71 6.29 -36.65
CA THR A 806 -15.93 5.65 -35.57
C THR A 806 -15.23 4.41 -36.11
N LYS A 807 -13.90 4.31 -35.98
CA LYS A 807 -13.12 3.16 -36.45
C LYS A 807 -12.69 2.27 -35.28
N HIS A 808 -13.06 0.99 -35.33
CA HIS A 808 -12.52 -0.07 -34.47
C HIS A 808 -11.53 -0.87 -35.31
N GLU A 809 -10.27 -0.95 -34.88
CA GLU A 809 -9.21 -1.62 -35.63
C GLU A 809 -8.28 -2.40 -34.70
N ILE A 810 -7.80 -3.56 -35.15
CA ILE A 810 -6.69 -4.27 -34.52
C ILE A 810 -5.44 -4.11 -35.38
N LYS A 811 -4.32 -3.75 -34.75
CA LYS A 811 -2.99 -3.89 -35.36
C LYS A 811 -2.53 -5.33 -35.16
N LEU A 812 -2.31 -6.05 -36.25
CA LEU A 812 -2.02 -7.48 -36.22
C LEU A 812 -0.52 -7.74 -36.18
N VAL A 813 0.26 -7.07 -37.02
CA VAL A 813 1.72 -7.20 -37.09
C VAL A 813 2.40 -5.88 -37.40
N SER A 814 3.64 -5.73 -36.92
CA SER A 814 4.54 -4.61 -37.21
C SER A 814 6.00 -5.06 -37.12
N GLY A 815 6.90 -4.37 -37.83
CA GLY A 815 8.34 -4.69 -37.80
C GLY A 815 8.64 -6.02 -38.48
N ASP A 816 9.53 -6.83 -37.91
CA ASP A 816 9.98 -8.07 -38.56
C ASP A 816 8.87 -9.14 -38.67
N VAL A 817 7.84 -9.11 -37.82
CA VAL A 817 6.69 -10.03 -37.92
C VAL A 817 5.82 -9.70 -39.15
N PHE A 818 5.78 -8.44 -39.61
CA PHE A 818 5.12 -8.10 -40.88
C PHE A 818 5.86 -8.73 -42.06
N LYS A 819 7.21 -8.66 -42.05
CA LYS A 819 8.05 -9.29 -43.08
C LYS A 819 7.88 -10.80 -43.13
N ASN A 820 7.56 -11.46 -42.01
CA ASN A 820 7.35 -12.91 -41.96
C ASN A 820 6.04 -13.39 -42.62
N ILE A 821 5.07 -12.53 -42.86
CA ILE A 821 3.81 -12.84 -43.59
C ILE A 821 3.93 -12.43 -45.07
N PHE A 822 4.77 -11.45 -45.35
CA PHE A 822 5.00 -10.87 -46.68
C PHE A 822 6.45 -11.15 -47.13
N ASN A 823 6.83 -12.43 -47.17
CA ASN A 823 8.21 -12.95 -47.30
C ASN A 823 8.53 -13.66 -48.64
N ASN A 824 7.64 -13.60 -49.63
CA ASN A 824 7.64 -14.40 -50.87
C ASN A 824 7.31 -15.91 -50.69
N GLU A 825 6.67 -16.28 -49.59
CA GLU A 825 6.01 -17.56 -49.38
C GLU A 825 4.47 -17.41 -49.36
N TRP A 826 3.76 -18.54 -49.37
CA TRP A 826 2.29 -18.56 -49.32
C TRP A 826 1.81 -18.63 -47.86
N HIS A 827 1.11 -17.58 -47.41
CA HIS A 827 0.50 -17.53 -46.07
C HIS A 827 -1.02 -17.56 -46.17
N HIS A 828 -1.66 -18.24 -45.20
CA HIS A 828 -3.11 -18.29 -45.07
C HIS A 828 -3.57 -17.26 -44.06
N LEU A 829 -4.33 -16.25 -44.52
CA LEU A 829 -4.87 -15.21 -43.66
C LEU A 829 -6.38 -15.36 -43.52
N VAL A 830 -6.84 -15.40 -42.27
CA VAL A 830 -8.28 -15.41 -41.95
C VAL A 830 -8.63 -14.25 -41.04
N PHE A 831 -9.61 -13.44 -41.44
CA PHE A 831 -10.10 -12.28 -40.72
C PHE A 831 -11.55 -12.52 -40.31
N VAL A 832 -11.83 -12.52 -39.01
CA VAL A 832 -13.12 -12.92 -38.44
C VAL A 832 -13.72 -11.76 -37.64
N ARG A 833 -14.91 -11.32 -38.05
CA ARG A 833 -15.75 -10.43 -37.26
C ARG A 833 -16.75 -11.29 -36.49
N SER A 834 -16.56 -11.41 -35.18
CA SER A 834 -17.52 -12.09 -34.29
C SER A 834 -18.42 -11.08 -33.60
N HIS A 835 -19.72 -11.10 -33.91
CA HIS A 835 -20.70 -10.33 -33.16
C HIS A 835 -20.97 -10.95 -31.78
N GLU A 836 -20.91 -12.28 -31.67
CA GLU A 836 -21.10 -13.06 -30.44
C GLU A 836 -20.05 -12.68 -29.38
N GLU A 837 -18.76 -12.73 -29.75
CA GLU A 837 -17.64 -12.29 -28.90
C GLU A 837 -17.44 -10.76 -28.92
N GLN A 838 -18.21 -10.03 -29.71
CA GLN A 838 -18.04 -8.59 -29.99
C GLN A 838 -16.62 -8.20 -30.47
N ALA A 839 -15.89 -9.12 -31.08
CA ALA A 839 -14.47 -8.97 -31.41
C ALA A 839 -14.17 -8.87 -32.92
N LEU A 840 -13.02 -8.27 -33.21
CA LEU A 840 -12.23 -8.48 -34.43
C LEU A 840 -11.13 -9.48 -34.08
N ILE A 841 -11.02 -10.54 -34.86
CA ILE A 841 -10.04 -11.61 -34.68
C ILE A 841 -9.34 -11.82 -36.03
N ALA A 842 -8.03 -12.10 -36.03
CA ALA A 842 -7.36 -12.58 -37.22
C ALA A 842 -6.38 -13.70 -36.90
N TYR A 843 -6.14 -14.53 -37.90
CA TYR A 843 -5.28 -15.71 -37.84
C TYR A 843 -4.31 -15.68 -39.03
N CYS A 844 -3.12 -16.25 -38.81
CA CYS A 844 -2.14 -16.55 -39.84
C CYS A 844 -1.72 -18.01 -39.68
N ASP A 845 -1.76 -18.79 -40.76
CA ASP A 845 -1.31 -20.18 -40.80
C ASP A 845 -1.92 -21.05 -39.68
N GLY A 846 -3.25 -20.97 -39.55
CA GLY A 846 -4.05 -21.65 -38.51
C GLY A 846 -3.96 -21.04 -37.11
N LYS A 847 -2.98 -20.17 -36.82
CA LYS A 847 -2.69 -19.64 -35.48
C LYS A 847 -3.27 -18.26 -35.26
N LEU A 848 -3.69 -17.96 -34.03
CA LEU A 848 -4.20 -16.64 -33.65
C LEU A 848 -3.11 -15.58 -33.83
N LEU A 849 -3.36 -14.61 -34.72
CA LEU A 849 -2.48 -13.47 -34.98
C LEU A 849 -2.84 -12.28 -34.07
N GLY A 850 -4.12 -12.11 -33.74
CA GLY A 850 -4.58 -11.13 -32.76
C GLY A 850 -6.09 -11.10 -32.57
N LYS A 851 -6.55 -10.61 -31.42
CA LYS A 851 -7.95 -10.37 -31.08
C LYS A 851 -8.12 -9.01 -30.38
N ARG A 852 -9.17 -8.26 -30.72
CA ARG A 852 -9.54 -6.98 -30.08
C ARG A 852 -11.06 -6.80 -30.02
N ASP A 853 -11.57 -6.31 -28.89
CA ASP A 853 -12.97 -5.93 -28.74
C ASP A 853 -13.33 -4.74 -29.65
N SER A 854 -14.55 -4.77 -30.18
CA SER A 854 -14.99 -3.92 -31.31
C SER A 854 -16.47 -3.50 -31.22
N ASN A 855 -17.02 -3.48 -30.00
CA ASN A 855 -18.23 -2.81 -29.54
C ASN A 855 -19.36 -2.66 -30.58
N ARG A 856 -20.04 -3.76 -30.94
CA ARG A 856 -21.26 -3.81 -31.78
C ARG A 856 -21.26 -2.95 -33.07
N ALA A 857 -20.10 -2.61 -33.62
CA ALA A 857 -20.02 -1.84 -34.85
C ALA A 857 -20.55 -2.68 -36.03
N TYR A 858 -21.67 -2.22 -36.62
CA TYR A 858 -22.36 -2.86 -37.75
C TYR A 858 -22.26 -2.00 -39.02
N MET A 859 -22.24 -2.67 -40.17
CA MET A 859 -22.26 -2.04 -41.49
C MET A 859 -23.62 -2.22 -42.14
N ASN A 860 -24.15 -1.18 -42.78
CA ASN A 860 -25.27 -1.31 -43.69
C ASN A 860 -24.88 -0.69 -45.03
N SER A 861 -24.64 -1.57 -46.01
CA SER A 861 -24.35 -1.22 -47.40
C SER A 861 -24.57 -2.46 -48.29
N GLU A 862 -25.56 -2.39 -49.18
CA GLU A 862 -25.82 -3.34 -50.28
C GLU A 862 -24.75 -3.19 -51.38
N VAL A 863 -23.48 -3.35 -50.99
CA VAL A 863 -22.28 -3.06 -51.79
C VAL A 863 -21.46 -4.34 -51.91
N GLY A 864 -20.83 -4.51 -53.08
CA GLY A 864 -19.91 -5.62 -53.35
C GLY A 864 -18.73 -5.66 -52.39
N ILE A 865 -18.02 -6.78 -52.38
CA ILE A 865 -16.72 -6.90 -51.73
C ILE A 865 -15.64 -6.77 -52.81
N VAL A 866 -14.56 -6.07 -52.49
CA VAL A 866 -13.40 -5.93 -53.38
C VAL A 866 -12.13 -6.45 -52.72
N PHE A 867 -11.24 -7.02 -53.53
CA PHE A 867 -9.97 -7.59 -53.11
C PHE A 867 -8.82 -6.92 -53.85
N GLY A 868 -7.67 -6.83 -53.17
CA GLY A 868 -6.43 -6.27 -53.69
C GLY A 868 -6.36 -4.74 -53.78
N ASN A 869 -7.46 -4.00 -53.58
CA ASN A 869 -7.51 -2.53 -53.57
C ASN A 869 -8.88 -2.04 -53.02
N VAL A 870 -9.23 -0.77 -53.25
CA VAL A 870 -10.53 -0.15 -52.93
C VAL A 870 -11.17 0.53 -54.14
N MET A 871 -12.51 0.59 -54.18
CA MET A 871 -13.31 1.20 -55.26
C MET A 871 -13.51 2.72 -55.14
N GLU A 872 -12.86 3.36 -54.17
CA GLU A 872 -12.80 4.83 -54.07
C GLU A 872 -11.43 5.32 -54.59
N LYS A 873 -11.31 6.62 -54.93
CA LYS A 873 -10.07 7.20 -55.50
C LYS A 873 -8.96 7.35 -54.44
N LEU A 874 -8.46 6.22 -53.95
CA LEU A 874 -7.34 6.07 -53.04
C LEU A 874 -6.31 5.17 -53.75
N ASN A 875 -5.05 5.60 -53.80
CA ASN A 875 -4.00 4.88 -54.50
C ASN A 875 -3.27 3.93 -53.54
N GLU A 876 -3.99 2.91 -53.05
CA GLU A 876 -3.51 1.98 -52.00
C GLU A 876 -3.73 0.50 -52.41
N PRO A 877 -3.11 0.04 -53.52
CA PRO A 877 -3.21 -1.34 -53.99
C PRO A 877 -2.31 -2.32 -53.20
N PHE A 878 -2.72 -3.58 -53.13
CA PHE A 878 -1.86 -4.70 -52.76
C PHE A 878 -1.03 -5.17 -53.96
N ALA A 879 0.29 -5.31 -53.76
CA ALA A 879 1.22 -5.79 -54.77
C ALA A 879 1.62 -7.23 -54.46
N GLY A 880 1.03 -8.19 -55.16
CA GLY A 880 1.29 -9.62 -54.91
C GLY A 880 0.26 -10.53 -55.57
N THR A 881 0.40 -11.83 -55.31
CA THR A 881 -0.55 -12.85 -55.76
C THR A 881 -1.60 -13.09 -54.68
N LEU A 882 -2.87 -13.12 -55.09
CA LEU A 882 -3.99 -13.61 -54.30
C LEU A 882 -4.46 -14.95 -54.86
N ASP A 883 -4.91 -15.83 -53.96
CA ASP A 883 -5.45 -17.14 -54.31
C ASP A 883 -6.56 -17.55 -53.32
N GLU A 884 -7.48 -18.41 -53.78
CA GLU A 884 -8.43 -19.14 -52.94
C GLU A 884 -9.24 -18.26 -51.95
N LEU A 885 -9.90 -17.23 -52.50
CA LEU A 885 -10.65 -16.23 -51.75
C LEU A 885 -12.02 -16.77 -51.32
N LYS A 886 -12.25 -16.87 -50.01
CA LYS A 886 -13.48 -17.39 -49.40
C LYS A 886 -14.11 -16.38 -48.45
N LEU A 887 -15.43 -16.20 -48.56
CA LEU A 887 -16.25 -15.47 -47.58
C LEU A 887 -17.21 -16.44 -46.92
N PHE A 888 -17.25 -16.45 -45.59
CA PHE A 888 -18.20 -17.20 -44.79
C PHE A 888 -19.15 -16.23 -44.08
N ARG A 889 -20.43 -16.61 -43.99
CA ARG A 889 -21.38 -15.97 -43.09
C ARG A 889 -21.21 -16.62 -41.71
N GLY A 890 -21.05 -15.80 -40.67
CA GLY A 890 -20.72 -16.28 -39.32
C GLY A 890 -19.22 -16.24 -38.99
N THR A 891 -18.94 -16.55 -37.72
CA THR A 891 -17.60 -16.64 -37.12
C THR A 891 -16.98 -18.00 -37.43
N LEU A 892 -15.77 -18.04 -38.00
CA LEU A 892 -14.92 -19.23 -37.98
C LEU A 892 -14.23 -19.34 -36.61
N MET A 893 -14.40 -20.48 -35.96
CA MET A 893 -13.73 -20.85 -34.71
C MET A 893 -12.27 -21.21 -34.97
N ALA A 894 -11.41 -21.15 -33.95
CA ALA A 894 -9.98 -21.42 -34.09
C ALA A 894 -9.68 -22.80 -34.71
N GLU A 895 -10.46 -23.82 -34.35
CA GLU A 895 -10.39 -25.16 -34.92
C GLU A 895 -10.77 -25.20 -36.41
N GLU A 896 -11.80 -24.45 -36.82
CA GLU A 896 -12.20 -24.37 -38.24
C GLU A 896 -11.15 -23.63 -39.08
N VAL A 897 -10.51 -22.59 -38.52
CA VAL A 897 -9.40 -21.88 -39.15
C VAL A 897 -8.14 -22.76 -39.25
N THR A 898 -7.84 -23.53 -38.21
CA THR A 898 -6.71 -24.49 -38.22
C THR A 898 -6.94 -25.56 -39.29
N ASN A 899 -8.16 -26.11 -39.35
CA ASN A 899 -8.55 -27.08 -40.37
C ASN A 899 -8.45 -26.50 -41.79
N LEU A 900 -8.89 -25.25 -42.03
CA LEU A 900 -8.75 -24.57 -43.33
C LEU A 900 -7.28 -24.43 -43.78
N PHE A 901 -6.37 -24.15 -42.85
CA PHE A 901 -4.94 -24.07 -43.13
C PHE A 901 -4.32 -25.45 -43.42
N GLU A 902 -4.50 -26.41 -42.51
CA GLU A 902 -3.88 -27.74 -42.59
C GLU A 902 -4.34 -28.54 -43.82
N THR A 903 -5.61 -28.37 -44.22
CA THR A 903 -6.20 -29.08 -45.36
C THR A 903 -5.99 -28.37 -46.70
N GLY A 904 -5.27 -27.25 -46.73
CA GLY A 904 -4.85 -26.57 -47.95
C GLY A 904 -6.00 -26.20 -48.88
N ASN A 905 -7.13 -25.76 -48.31
CA ASN A 905 -8.45 -25.48 -48.93
C ASN A 905 -9.50 -26.60 -48.99
N THR A 906 -9.19 -27.85 -48.60
CA THR A 906 -10.19 -28.94 -48.59
C THR A 906 -11.08 -29.01 -47.35
N ALA A 907 -10.98 -28.06 -46.42
CA ALA A 907 -12.03 -27.75 -45.46
C ALA A 907 -12.91 -26.59 -45.97
N GLY A 908 -14.23 -26.67 -45.77
CA GLY A 908 -15.20 -25.72 -46.36
C GLY A 908 -15.46 -25.93 -47.86
N ILE A 909 -14.62 -26.71 -48.54
CA ILE A 909 -14.96 -27.49 -49.73
C ILE A 909 -15.31 -28.91 -49.22
N PRO A 910 -16.39 -29.57 -49.67
CA PRO A 910 -16.70 -30.93 -49.21
C PRO A 910 -15.59 -31.93 -49.54
N THR A 911 -15.41 -32.93 -48.67
CA THR A 911 -14.28 -33.88 -48.61
C THR A 911 -14.27 -34.93 -49.75
N SER A 912 -14.34 -34.48 -51.00
CA SER A 912 -14.29 -35.35 -52.18
C SER A 912 -13.65 -34.68 -53.41
N ILE A 913 -12.62 -33.85 -53.19
CA ILE A 913 -11.74 -33.34 -54.24
C ILE A 913 -10.28 -33.54 -53.75
N ASN A 914 -9.44 -34.15 -54.59
CA ASN A 914 -8.01 -34.44 -54.39
C ASN A 914 -7.61 -35.63 -53.48
N GLN A 915 -8.08 -36.83 -53.82
CA GLN A 915 -7.15 -37.91 -54.18
C GLN A 915 -7.65 -38.62 -55.45
N GLU A 916 -6.72 -39.13 -56.26
CA GLU A 916 -6.95 -39.71 -57.60
C GLU A 916 -7.47 -38.75 -58.71
N LEU A 917 -6.79 -37.61 -58.82
CA LEU A 917 -6.52 -37.01 -60.15
C LEU A 917 -5.55 -37.93 -60.94
N ALA A 918 -6.01 -39.12 -61.33
CA ALA A 918 -5.30 -40.02 -62.24
C ALA A 918 -6.26 -41.06 -62.84
N ILE A 919 -6.55 -40.91 -64.14
CA ILE A 919 -7.13 -41.96 -65.00
C ILE A 919 -8.57 -42.39 -64.60
N ASN A 920 -9.60 -41.66 -65.05
CA ASN A 920 -10.78 -42.22 -65.75
C ASN A 920 -11.85 -41.15 -66.07
N SER A 921 -12.81 -41.55 -66.92
CA SER A 921 -13.89 -40.74 -67.48
C SER A 921 -15.02 -40.45 -66.48
N GLU A 922 -14.79 -39.60 -65.49
CA GLU A 922 -15.82 -39.19 -64.53
C GLU A 922 -16.30 -37.74 -64.69
N LEU A 923 -17.61 -37.56 -64.44
CA LEU A 923 -18.34 -36.31 -64.59
C LEU A 923 -18.03 -35.32 -63.47
N GLY A 924 -18.01 -34.01 -63.74
CA GLY A 924 -18.10 -32.97 -62.69
C GLY A 924 -19.56 -32.55 -62.46
N ILE A 925 -20.00 -32.36 -61.21
CA ILE A 925 -21.34 -31.82 -60.88
C ILE A 925 -21.20 -30.73 -59.81
N TYR A 926 -21.75 -29.54 -60.07
CA TYR A 926 -21.64 -28.39 -59.17
C TYR A 926 -22.88 -27.49 -59.15
N PRO A 927 -23.41 -27.02 -58.00
CA PRO A 927 -23.13 -27.51 -56.66
C PRO A 927 -23.56 -28.98 -56.51
N SER A 928 -22.99 -29.67 -55.52
CA SER A 928 -23.42 -31.01 -55.10
C SER A 928 -23.25 -31.12 -53.58
N PRO A 929 -24.32 -31.26 -52.79
CA PRO A 929 -25.72 -31.36 -53.21
C PRO A 929 -26.23 -30.11 -53.94
N PHE A 930 -27.16 -30.29 -54.87
CA PHE A 930 -27.81 -29.20 -55.59
C PHE A 930 -29.18 -28.89 -55.00
N PHE A 931 -29.60 -27.62 -55.05
CA PHE A 931 -30.96 -27.25 -54.69
C PHE A 931 -31.88 -27.28 -55.93
N ASN A 932 -31.83 -26.24 -56.79
CA ASN A 932 -32.72 -26.11 -57.95
C ASN A 932 -32.01 -26.07 -59.32
N HIS A 933 -30.67 -26.10 -59.33
CA HIS A 933 -29.87 -26.17 -60.54
C HIS A 933 -28.51 -26.83 -60.24
N PHE A 934 -27.86 -27.36 -61.27
CA PHE A 934 -26.43 -27.71 -61.25
C PHE A 934 -25.79 -27.52 -62.63
N TYR A 935 -24.48 -27.55 -62.65
CA TYR A 935 -23.59 -27.48 -63.79
C TYR A 935 -22.88 -28.83 -63.91
N ILE A 936 -22.63 -29.25 -65.14
CA ILE A 936 -21.87 -30.46 -65.48
C ILE A 936 -20.63 -30.07 -66.27
N VAL A 937 -19.46 -30.55 -65.87
CA VAL A 937 -18.25 -30.45 -66.68
C VAL A 937 -18.19 -31.63 -67.64
N VAL A 938 -18.02 -31.36 -68.94
CA VAL A 938 -17.96 -32.32 -70.04
C VAL A 938 -16.72 -32.05 -70.92
N PRO A 939 -16.25 -33.01 -71.74
CA PRO A 939 -15.14 -32.77 -72.66
C PRO A 939 -15.40 -31.56 -73.58
N GLN A 940 -14.38 -30.73 -73.83
CA GLN A 940 -14.51 -29.47 -74.59
C GLN A 940 -15.00 -29.64 -76.04
N GLU A 941 -14.90 -30.85 -76.59
CA GLU A 941 -15.31 -31.20 -77.95
C GLU A 941 -16.80 -31.59 -78.08
N GLU A 942 -17.54 -31.67 -76.96
CA GLU A 942 -19.00 -31.85 -76.96
C GLU A 942 -19.75 -30.53 -77.12
N VAL A 943 -20.67 -30.44 -78.10
CA VAL A 943 -21.49 -29.24 -78.37
C VAL A 943 -22.88 -29.34 -77.70
N SER A 944 -23.35 -30.56 -77.43
CA SER A 944 -24.60 -30.84 -76.74
C SER A 944 -24.60 -32.25 -76.16
N VAL A 945 -25.08 -32.41 -74.93
CA VAL A 945 -25.15 -33.69 -74.22
C VAL A 945 -26.56 -33.97 -73.71
N LYS A 946 -26.93 -35.23 -73.57
CA LYS A 946 -28.22 -35.65 -73.02
C LYS A 946 -28.07 -36.12 -71.59
N ILE A 947 -28.79 -35.47 -70.67
CA ILE A 947 -28.69 -35.63 -69.22
C ILE A 947 -29.97 -36.28 -68.69
N CYS A 948 -29.83 -37.37 -67.95
CA CYS A 948 -30.89 -38.14 -67.32
C CYS A 948 -30.66 -38.20 -65.80
N LEU A 949 -31.67 -37.90 -64.98
CA LEU A 949 -31.63 -38.09 -63.53
C LEU A 949 -32.50 -39.30 -63.15
N TYR A 950 -31.93 -40.28 -62.46
CA TYR A 950 -32.63 -41.43 -61.90
C TYR A 950 -32.66 -41.29 -60.37
N ASP A 951 -33.79 -41.57 -59.71
CA ASP A 951 -33.84 -41.57 -58.24
C ASP A 951 -33.08 -42.77 -57.64
N ALA A 952 -32.94 -42.79 -56.31
CA ALA A 952 -32.26 -43.87 -55.56
C ALA A 952 -32.89 -45.27 -55.74
N SER A 953 -34.08 -45.40 -56.34
CA SER A 953 -34.68 -46.69 -56.71
C SER A 953 -34.35 -47.13 -58.15
N GLY A 954 -33.61 -46.31 -58.90
CA GLY A 954 -33.26 -46.53 -60.30
C GLY A 954 -34.32 -46.05 -61.29
N ARG A 955 -35.33 -45.29 -60.86
CA ARG A 955 -36.39 -44.78 -61.73
C ARG A 955 -36.02 -43.44 -62.33
N LEU A 956 -36.16 -43.29 -63.65
CA LEU A 956 -35.93 -42.02 -64.35
C LEU A 956 -36.93 -40.94 -63.87
N ALA A 957 -36.39 -39.85 -63.34
CA ALA A 957 -37.12 -38.71 -62.79
C ALA A 957 -37.07 -37.48 -63.71
N LEU A 958 -35.99 -37.30 -64.49
CA LEU A 958 -35.87 -36.24 -65.51
C LEU A 958 -34.97 -36.72 -66.67
N SER A 959 -35.26 -36.28 -67.90
CA SER A 959 -34.34 -36.37 -69.05
C SER A 959 -34.42 -35.08 -69.86
N ARG A 960 -33.28 -34.43 -70.13
CA ARG A 960 -33.17 -33.21 -70.93
C ARG A 960 -31.92 -33.24 -71.81
N GLU A 961 -31.99 -32.68 -73.00
CA GLU A 961 -30.84 -32.45 -73.87
C GLU A 961 -30.39 -30.99 -73.71
N VAL A 962 -29.10 -30.77 -73.49
CA VAL A 962 -28.54 -29.49 -73.04
C VAL A 962 -27.29 -29.17 -73.84
N LYS A 963 -27.15 -27.91 -74.29
CA LYS A 963 -25.92 -27.43 -74.93
C LYS A 963 -24.80 -27.31 -73.90
N ALA A 964 -23.60 -27.73 -74.29
CA ALA A 964 -22.40 -27.42 -73.54
C ALA A 964 -21.76 -26.15 -74.12
N ASP A 965 -21.33 -25.25 -73.25
CA ASP A 965 -20.64 -24.02 -73.60
C ASP A 965 -19.25 -24.05 -72.92
N ASN A 966 -18.19 -24.02 -73.73
CA ASN A 966 -16.80 -24.19 -73.30
C ASN A 966 -16.57 -25.38 -72.31
N GLY A 967 -17.17 -26.54 -72.60
CA GLY A 967 -17.04 -27.75 -71.75
C GLY A 967 -17.90 -27.75 -70.48
N THR A 968 -18.86 -26.84 -70.34
CA THR A 968 -19.82 -26.84 -69.22
C THR A 968 -21.28 -26.88 -69.72
N ALA A 969 -22.11 -27.78 -69.19
CA ALA A 969 -23.55 -27.83 -69.45
C ALA A 969 -24.34 -27.43 -68.20
N TYR A 970 -25.34 -26.55 -68.33
CA TYR A 970 -26.17 -26.08 -67.22
C TYR A 970 -27.55 -26.74 -67.20
N ILE A 971 -28.01 -27.20 -66.04
CA ILE A 971 -29.34 -27.76 -65.84
C ILE A 971 -30.05 -27.15 -64.63
N GLY A 972 -31.14 -26.41 -64.89
CA GLY A 972 -31.95 -25.74 -63.88
C GLY A 972 -33.42 -26.16 -63.87
N GLU A 973 -34.24 -25.42 -63.11
CA GLU A 973 -35.68 -25.65 -62.89
C GLU A 973 -36.03 -26.96 -62.16
N LEU A 974 -35.14 -27.44 -61.30
CA LEU A 974 -35.24 -28.76 -60.67
C LEU A 974 -36.17 -28.81 -59.44
N ASN A 975 -37.00 -27.78 -59.24
CA ASN A 975 -37.89 -27.61 -58.08
C ASN A 975 -38.94 -28.73 -57.95
N GLY A 976 -39.27 -29.42 -59.06
CA GLY A 976 -40.26 -30.52 -59.08
C GLY A 976 -39.71 -31.90 -58.68
N LEU A 977 -38.41 -32.02 -58.43
CA LEU A 977 -37.80 -33.24 -57.90
C LEU A 977 -37.94 -33.30 -56.36
N ALA A 978 -37.96 -34.49 -55.78
CA ALA A 978 -37.97 -34.66 -54.33
C ALA A 978 -36.54 -34.53 -53.77
N GLY A 979 -36.39 -34.08 -52.52
CA GLY A 979 -35.08 -34.15 -51.83
C GLY A 979 -34.62 -35.60 -51.71
N GLY A 980 -33.35 -35.88 -52.01
CA GLY A 980 -32.83 -37.24 -52.06
C GLY A 980 -31.72 -37.47 -53.08
N ILE A 981 -31.18 -38.68 -53.09
CA ILE A 981 -30.06 -39.07 -53.96
C ILE A 981 -30.58 -39.38 -55.37
N TYR A 982 -29.92 -38.81 -56.37
CA TYR A 982 -30.12 -39.09 -57.79
C TYR A 982 -28.83 -39.58 -58.45
N VAL A 983 -28.95 -40.51 -59.40
CA VAL A 983 -27.88 -40.84 -60.36
C VAL A 983 -28.09 -40.01 -61.61
N VAL A 984 -27.17 -39.09 -61.88
CA VAL A 984 -27.09 -38.29 -63.10
C VAL A 984 -26.31 -39.09 -64.15
N SER A 985 -26.95 -39.43 -65.26
CA SER A 985 -26.37 -40.08 -66.42
C SER A 985 -26.26 -39.08 -67.57
N VAL A 986 -25.11 -39.02 -68.23
CA VAL A 986 -24.85 -38.14 -69.36
C VAL A 986 -24.39 -38.96 -70.56
N GLU A 987 -25.12 -38.86 -71.65
CA GLU A 987 -24.79 -39.45 -72.94
C GLU A 987 -23.93 -38.45 -73.73
N THR A 988 -22.72 -38.88 -74.10
CA THR A 988 -21.73 -38.13 -74.90
C THR A 988 -21.46 -38.87 -76.22
N SER A 989 -20.72 -38.26 -77.14
CA SER A 989 -20.34 -38.88 -78.42
C SER A 989 -19.44 -40.12 -78.26
N THR A 990 -18.78 -40.27 -77.11
CA THR A 990 -17.82 -41.36 -76.80
C THR A 990 -18.37 -42.42 -75.85
N GLY A 991 -19.49 -42.18 -75.16
CA GLY A 991 -20.09 -43.15 -74.25
C GLY A 991 -21.16 -42.57 -73.32
N VAL A 992 -21.52 -43.32 -72.28
CA VAL A 992 -22.43 -42.86 -71.23
C VAL A 992 -21.65 -42.81 -69.92
N ILE A 993 -21.68 -41.66 -69.24
CA ILE A 993 -20.99 -41.41 -67.98
C ILE A 993 -22.03 -41.15 -66.90
N THR A 994 -21.91 -41.81 -65.74
CA THR A 994 -22.86 -41.66 -64.62
C THR A 994 -22.17 -41.12 -63.37
N LYS A 995 -22.87 -40.28 -62.61
CA LYS A 995 -22.42 -39.76 -61.32
C LYS A 995 -23.59 -39.51 -60.37
N THR A 996 -23.39 -39.82 -59.10
CA THR A 996 -24.39 -39.59 -58.06
C THR A 996 -24.37 -38.14 -57.60
N ALA A 997 -25.54 -37.51 -57.48
CA ALA A 997 -25.74 -36.16 -56.96
C ALA A 997 -26.92 -36.14 -55.99
N LEU A 998 -26.76 -35.45 -54.85
CA LEU A 998 -27.80 -35.30 -53.84
C LEU A 998 -28.60 -34.02 -54.12
N LYS A 999 -29.93 -34.10 -54.09
CA LYS A 999 -30.80 -32.92 -54.06
C LYS A 999 -31.14 -32.57 -52.62
N LYS A 1000 -30.79 -31.35 -52.19
CA LYS A 1000 -31.23 -30.74 -50.89
C LYS A 1000 -32.73 -30.44 -50.96
#